data_AF-A0A932MYD9-F1
#
_entry.id   AF-A0A932MYD9-F1
#
_cell.length_a   1.000
_cell.length_b   1.000
_cell.length_c   1.000
_cell.angle_alpha   90.00
_cell.angle_beta   90.00
_cell.angle_gamma   90.00
#
_symmetry.space_group_name_H-M   'P 1'
#
loop_
_entity.id
_entity.type
_entity.pdbx_description
1 polymer ?
#
loop_
_entity_poly.entity_id
_entity_poly.type
_entity_poly.pdbx_seq_one_letter_code
_entity_poly.pdbx_strand_id
1 'polypeptide(L)'
;MTEILAHALIDARLVAADAVQEALKRQVVHGGSLDTNLLEIGALAESDLLRALADAFAMPAVGKDEIDEVADHIPRLFPLVFAETYRMVPYRLVGTNLGVLVQGPADEQLLSRIHERLRLTVKPAVTTEARLHYAMHRLYGTGLLPRYRDLLIKLDGEMKPQSSDAPMLAWGVASASAPRRPGDRRPIVVSEVLGRLAAAGDRDGIVDIIIEVALSTFSFAAIFLVHGDQVRGWRGIDPESTRRVARISVPVELPSVFQTIYATHGHYLGPLPTNSVNVRLIEEMGRQPPRTALLAPVPVGGKLAGILYADNGERGVPSQRVASILLITHRAGMALESLIRRRKAASDKMLTAEPESAAPRVSDAVDLPPVIAPPVGDPEVVADTDIVSVEAPPQTERPVVGRSHYVPFADVDETPEGSVSEWEDVLVETMGSEIPDQAENRSRRRRAEQESAPAVTWEDVIAEAMAVPSLAVAAPSTPVEVAGTQLDERALLLDSLDAADPEVWKPAIEKLVPLGAAMDAEIVQRFPGRLHLDPFATQVSLPAFALCSGITALLFARGPAAAPLVLQELENNDRVRRFFAIYFLYAVPYPPALELLARRLYDAEPRNRYLAADTLRNYRHLPGYRRILQGLRDHLKVPVFEAQVATVQVLGQMRDPSAVPSLIPLVVSPRQALARAALSALTVICAQSMGKDVTRWAEWWQSHFNKPREAWLLEGMRHIDAEIRRIAAREFQLLTGQPAAGLGEPSEPSRAQA
;
A
#
# COMPACT_ATOMS: atom_id res chain seq x y z
N MET A 1 -14.47 24.49 16.93
CA MET A 1 -14.26 23.74 18.20
C MET A 1 -13.56 24.64 19.23
N THR A 2 -12.33 25.09 18.95
CA THR A 2 -11.52 25.93 19.85
C THR A 2 -12.20 27.22 20.32
N GLU A 3 -12.80 28.00 19.41
CA GLU A 3 -13.44 29.27 19.77
C GLU A 3 -14.71 29.07 20.61
N ILE A 4 -15.54 28.08 20.29
CA ILE A 4 -16.79 27.79 21.02
C ILE A 4 -16.48 27.35 22.45
N LEU A 5 -15.49 26.46 22.62
CA LEU A 5 -15.06 26.01 23.94
C LEU A 5 -14.39 27.15 24.73
N ALA A 6 -13.56 27.97 24.08
CA ALA A 6 -12.93 29.13 24.72
C ALA A 6 -13.96 30.14 25.25
N HIS A 7 -14.98 30.48 24.46
CA HIS A 7 -16.06 31.38 24.89
C HIS A 7 -16.88 30.76 26.02
N ALA A 8 -17.28 29.48 25.91
CA ALA A 8 -18.04 28.79 26.94
C ALA A 8 -17.31 28.74 28.30
N LEU A 9 -15.98 28.53 28.28
CA LEU A 9 -15.16 28.49 29.49
C LEU A 9 -14.99 29.86 30.16
N ILE A 10 -14.89 30.93 29.37
CA ILE A 10 -14.77 32.31 29.86
C ILE A 10 -16.12 32.79 30.41
N ASP A 11 -17.22 32.53 29.69
CA ASP A 11 -18.58 32.93 30.09
C ASP A 11 -19.02 32.22 31.38
N ALA A 12 -18.67 30.93 31.52
CA ALA A 12 -18.90 30.16 32.73
C ALA A 12 -17.96 30.53 33.90
N ARG A 13 -16.99 31.44 33.68
CA ARG A 13 -15.94 31.83 34.64
C ARG A 13 -15.13 30.67 35.19
N LEU A 14 -14.98 29.60 34.40
CA LEU A 14 -14.22 28.41 34.78
C LEU A 14 -12.72 28.58 34.55
N VAL A 15 -12.34 29.40 33.55
CA VAL A 15 -10.94 29.70 33.23
C VAL A 15 -10.78 31.18 32.97
N ALA A 16 -9.71 31.78 33.48
CA ALA A 16 -9.38 33.17 33.20
C ALA A 16 -8.89 33.35 31.75
N ALA A 17 -9.19 34.49 31.13
CA ALA A 17 -8.93 34.73 29.71
C ALA A 17 -7.43 34.62 29.36
N ASP A 18 -6.55 35.00 30.29
CA ASP A 18 -5.10 34.86 30.19
C ASP A 18 -4.65 33.39 30.13
N ALA A 19 -5.25 32.50 30.93
CA ALA A 19 -4.96 31.07 30.90
C ALA A 19 -5.43 30.40 29.60
N VAL A 20 -6.56 30.85 29.01
CA VAL A 20 -7.00 30.41 27.69
C VAL A 20 -6.02 30.86 26.59
N GLN A 21 -5.55 32.12 26.65
CA GLN A 21 -4.55 32.62 25.70
C GLN A 21 -3.22 31.87 25.82
N GLU A 22 -2.80 31.51 27.03
CA GLU A 22 -1.60 30.69 27.25
C GLU A 22 -1.77 29.27 26.68
N ALA A 23 -2.93 28.64 26.88
CA ALA A 23 -3.21 27.32 26.29
C ALA A 23 -3.22 27.37 24.75
N LEU A 24 -3.75 28.43 24.14
CA LEU A 24 -3.73 28.64 22.68
C LEU A 24 -2.31 28.83 22.14
N LYS A 25 -1.45 29.58 22.85
CA LYS A 25 -0.03 29.71 22.47
C LYS A 25 0.68 28.37 22.50
N ARG A 26 0.45 27.56 23.53
CA ARG A 26 1.00 26.20 23.64
C ARG A 26 0.46 25.26 22.57
N GLN A 27 -0.79 25.42 22.16
CA GLN A 27 -1.38 24.67 21.06
C GLN A 27 -0.62 24.89 19.74
N VAL A 28 -0.17 26.11 19.47
CA VAL A 28 0.62 26.43 18.26
C VAL A 28 2.00 25.76 18.30
N VAL A 29 2.62 25.68 19.49
CA VAL A 29 3.98 25.14 19.67
C VAL A 29 4.00 23.61 19.76
N HIS A 30 3.06 23.03 20.50
CA HIS A 30 3.06 21.61 20.85
C HIS A 30 1.96 20.80 20.14
N GLY A 31 1.03 21.46 19.43
CA GLY A 31 -0.12 20.83 18.80
C GLY A 31 -1.21 20.42 19.80
N GLY A 32 -2.11 19.52 19.39
CA GLY A 32 -3.25 19.03 20.18
C GLY A 32 -4.44 20.00 20.17
N SER A 33 -5.52 19.66 20.87
CA SER A 33 -6.69 20.54 21.04
C SER A 33 -6.62 21.37 22.33
N LEU A 34 -7.49 22.38 22.41
CA LEU A 34 -7.49 23.36 23.50
C LEU A 34 -7.73 22.71 24.87
N ASP A 35 -8.57 21.68 24.94
CA ASP A 35 -8.79 20.84 26.11
C ASP A 35 -7.49 20.18 26.63
N THR A 36 -6.70 19.54 25.76
CA THR A 36 -5.40 18.95 26.13
C THR A 36 -4.47 19.99 26.72
N ASN A 37 -4.37 21.16 26.08
CA ASN A 37 -3.47 22.23 26.52
C ASN A 37 -3.93 22.87 27.85
N LEU A 38 -5.25 23.02 28.07
CA LEU A 38 -5.81 23.52 29.33
C LEU A 38 -5.58 22.56 30.51
N LEU A 39 -5.68 21.25 30.27
CA LEU A 39 -5.41 20.22 31.27
C LEU A 39 -3.91 20.17 31.61
N GLU A 40 -3.02 20.34 30.62
CA GLU A 40 -1.58 20.33 30.83
C GLU A 40 -1.04 21.50 31.66
N ILE A 41 -1.65 22.68 31.53
CA ILE A 41 -1.32 23.85 32.35
C ILE A 41 -1.98 23.79 33.74
N GLY A 42 -2.87 22.82 33.97
CA GLY A 42 -3.63 22.69 35.22
C GLY A 42 -4.58 23.87 35.47
N ALA A 43 -5.00 24.58 34.42
CA ALA A 43 -5.88 25.74 34.55
C ALA A 43 -7.33 25.35 34.81
N LEU A 44 -7.69 24.08 34.54
CA LEU A 44 -9.04 23.56 34.74
C LEU A 44 -9.00 22.08 35.13
N ALA A 45 -9.89 21.67 36.04
CA ALA A 45 -10.09 20.27 36.37
C ALA A 45 -10.81 19.54 35.24
N GLU A 46 -10.49 18.25 35.02
CA GLU A 46 -11.09 17.46 33.94
C GLU A 46 -12.63 17.36 34.05
N SER A 47 -13.16 17.25 35.27
CA SER A 47 -14.60 17.18 35.52
C SER A 47 -15.33 18.47 35.13
N ASP A 48 -14.71 19.63 35.36
CA ASP A 48 -15.27 20.93 34.96
C ASP A 48 -15.14 21.16 33.45
N LEU A 49 -14.07 20.66 32.84
CA LEU A 49 -13.88 20.69 31.38
C LEU A 49 -14.91 19.81 30.65
N LEU A 50 -15.16 18.59 31.15
CA LEU A 50 -16.20 17.71 30.61
C LEU A 50 -17.60 18.33 30.71
N ARG A 51 -17.90 19.01 31.81
CA ARG A 51 -19.18 19.74 31.98
C ARG A 51 -19.29 20.89 30.97
N ALA A 52 -18.24 21.68 30.81
CA ALA A 52 -18.19 22.75 29.83
C ALA A 52 -18.32 22.24 28.38
N LEU A 53 -17.72 21.09 28.06
CA LEU A 53 -17.87 20.43 26.76
C LEU A 53 -19.31 19.96 26.52
N ALA A 54 -19.97 19.39 27.54
CA ALA A 54 -21.36 18.98 27.44
C ALA A 54 -22.29 20.16 27.15
N ASP A 55 -22.11 21.26 27.88
CA ASP A 55 -22.90 22.48 27.73
C ASP A 55 -22.64 23.16 26.37
N ALA A 56 -21.38 23.23 25.94
CA ALA A 56 -20.99 23.87 24.68
C ALA A 56 -21.51 23.15 23.44
N PHE A 57 -21.63 21.81 23.49
CA PHE A 57 -22.05 21.00 22.35
C PHE A 57 -23.46 20.40 22.49
N ALA A 58 -24.15 20.66 23.59
CA ALA A 58 -25.46 20.07 23.92
C ALA A 58 -25.46 18.53 23.80
N MET A 59 -24.38 17.89 24.27
CA MET A 59 -24.18 16.43 24.22
C MET A 59 -23.84 15.89 25.61
N PRO A 60 -24.19 14.63 25.93
CA PRO A 60 -23.76 14.03 27.19
C PRO A 60 -22.22 13.92 27.21
N ALA A 61 -21.60 14.29 28.33
CA ALA A 61 -20.18 14.07 28.56
C ALA A 61 -19.94 12.66 29.10
N VAL A 62 -18.81 12.06 28.69
CA VAL A 62 -18.38 10.74 29.14
C VAL A 62 -16.96 10.83 29.68
N GLY A 63 -16.75 10.30 30.88
CA GLY A 63 -15.45 10.32 31.56
C GLY A 63 -14.75 8.98 31.54
N LYS A 64 -13.71 8.86 32.36
CA LYS A 64 -12.89 7.65 32.50
C LYS A 64 -13.72 6.44 32.93
N ASP A 65 -14.59 6.60 33.92
CA ASP A 65 -15.28 5.47 34.56
C ASP A 65 -16.17 4.74 33.54
N GLU A 66 -16.89 5.48 32.70
CA GLU A 66 -17.71 4.88 31.65
C GLU A 66 -16.88 4.28 30.50
N ILE A 67 -15.70 4.84 30.21
CA ILE A 67 -14.75 4.26 29.24
C ILE A 67 -14.17 2.95 29.78
N ASP A 68 -13.98 2.84 31.10
CA ASP A 68 -13.46 1.65 31.77
C ASP A 68 -14.49 0.53 31.89
N GLU A 69 -15.78 0.85 31.79
CA GLU A 69 -16.88 -0.11 31.84
C GLU A 69 -17.31 -0.63 30.45
N VAL A 70 -16.71 -0.13 29.36
CA VAL A 70 -17.05 -0.57 27.99
C VAL A 70 -16.78 -2.05 27.81
N ALA A 71 -17.80 -2.79 27.36
CA ALA A 71 -17.72 -4.22 27.09
C ALA A 71 -16.92 -4.55 25.82
N ASP A 72 -16.12 -5.61 25.87
CA ASP A 72 -15.14 -6.02 24.84
C ASP A 72 -15.70 -6.27 23.43
N HIS A 73 -17.00 -6.48 23.29
CA HIS A 73 -17.64 -6.71 21.99
C HIS A 73 -18.06 -5.40 21.29
N ILE A 74 -18.17 -4.29 22.03
CA ILE A 74 -18.61 -2.99 21.50
C ILE A 74 -17.61 -2.39 20.51
N PRO A 75 -16.28 -2.42 20.76
CA PRO A 75 -15.28 -1.91 19.80
C PRO A 75 -15.31 -2.63 18.45
N ARG A 76 -15.81 -3.87 18.39
CA ARG A 76 -15.89 -4.64 17.13
C ARG A 76 -16.87 -4.05 16.11
N LEU A 77 -17.75 -3.15 16.55
CA LEU A 77 -18.69 -2.46 15.67
C LEU A 77 -17.96 -1.53 14.71
N PHE A 78 -16.87 -0.89 15.15
CA PHE A 78 -16.08 0.03 14.33
C PHE A 78 -14.66 -0.54 14.14
N PRO A 79 -14.19 -0.76 12.89
CA PRO A 79 -12.79 -1.06 12.65
C PRO A 79 -11.88 0.04 13.18
N LEU A 80 -10.66 -0.29 13.62
CA LEU A 80 -9.71 0.70 14.14
C LEU A 80 -9.49 1.87 13.15
N VAL A 81 -9.29 1.56 11.87
CA VAL A 81 -9.11 2.58 10.82
C VAL A 81 -10.31 3.52 10.76
N PHE A 82 -11.52 3.02 10.97
CA PHE A 82 -12.73 3.84 11.01
C PHE A 82 -12.75 4.73 12.27
N ALA A 83 -12.42 4.17 13.43
CA ALA A 83 -12.34 4.90 14.69
C ALA A 83 -11.29 6.03 14.63
N GLU A 84 -10.13 5.78 14.02
CA GLU A 84 -9.05 6.77 13.82
C GLU A 84 -9.42 7.85 12.79
N THR A 85 -9.96 7.44 11.64
CA THR A 85 -10.30 8.35 10.53
C THR A 85 -11.37 9.35 10.95
N TYR A 86 -12.40 8.89 11.65
CA TYR A 86 -13.54 9.73 12.05
C TYR A 86 -13.43 10.26 13.48
N ARG A 87 -12.41 9.84 14.25
CA ARG A 87 -12.25 10.18 15.68
C ARG A 87 -13.51 9.85 16.51
N MET A 88 -14.00 8.62 16.31
CA MET A 88 -15.25 8.13 16.89
C MET A 88 -15.03 6.76 17.52
N VAL A 89 -15.40 6.58 18.79
CA VAL A 89 -15.22 5.30 19.49
C VAL A 89 -16.55 4.83 20.09
N PRO A 90 -17.08 3.65 19.71
CA PRO A 90 -18.30 3.13 20.31
C PRO A 90 -18.00 2.71 21.75
N TYR A 91 -18.81 3.16 22.69
CA TYR A 91 -18.60 2.90 24.12
C TYR A 91 -19.81 2.26 24.81
N ARG A 92 -21.00 2.32 24.20
CA ARG A 92 -22.21 1.74 24.79
C ARG A 92 -23.21 1.33 23.71
N LEU A 93 -23.84 0.18 23.85
CA LEU A 93 -24.97 -0.24 23.01
C LEU A 93 -26.15 -0.62 23.90
N VAL A 94 -27.28 0.08 23.78
CA VAL A 94 -28.52 -0.21 24.51
C VAL A 94 -29.66 -0.34 23.52
N GLY A 95 -30.13 -1.58 23.30
CA GLY A 95 -31.11 -1.87 22.26
C GLY A 95 -30.53 -1.52 20.88
N THR A 96 -31.15 -0.58 20.17
CA THR A 96 -30.66 -0.06 18.88
C THR A 96 -29.84 1.22 19.03
N ASN A 97 -29.69 1.79 20.23
CA ASN A 97 -28.97 3.04 20.44
C ASN A 97 -27.48 2.77 20.69
N LEU A 98 -26.63 3.20 19.75
CA LEU A 98 -25.18 3.10 19.85
C LEU A 98 -24.60 4.44 20.33
N GLY A 99 -24.10 4.47 21.56
CA GLY A 99 -23.33 5.58 22.11
C GLY A 99 -21.92 5.62 21.53
N VAL A 100 -21.50 6.77 21.01
CA VAL A 100 -20.18 6.97 20.40
C VAL A 100 -19.50 8.21 20.97
N LEU A 101 -18.26 8.02 21.42
CA LEU A 101 -17.39 9.08 21.93
C LEU A 101 -16.88 9.95 20.78
N VAL A 102 -16.94 11.26 20.95
CA VAL A 102 -16.47 12.27 20.00
C VAL A 102 -15.76 13.43 20.71
N GLN A 103 -14.88 14.14 19.98
CA GLN A 103 -14.12 15.29 20.50
C GLN A 103 -14.84 16.64 20.30
N GLY A 104 -15.99 16.65 19.62
CA GLY A 104 -16.74 17.87 19.30
C GLY A 104 -18.03 17.57 18.55
N PRO A 105 -18.61 18.53 17.81
CA PRO A 105 -19.90 18.33 17.16
C PRO A 105 -19.77 17.21 16.12
N ALA A 106 -20.58 16.17 16.28
CA ALA A 106 -20.62 15.04 15.37
C ALA A 106 -21.31 15.43 14.06
N ASP A 107 -20.78 14.94 12.92
CA ASP A 107 -21.38 15.14 11.61
C ASP A 107 -22.69 14.33 11.48
N GLU A 108 -23.83 15.01 11.42
CA GLU A 108 -25.15 14.39 11.30
C GLU A 108 -25.30 13.53 10.04
N GLN A 109 -24.60 13.86 8.94
CA GLN A 109 -24.62 13.07 7.71
C GLN A 109 -23.86 11.75 7.90
N LEU A 110 -22.72 11.78 8.59
CA LEU A 110 -21.98 10.57 8.97
C LEU A 110 -22.81 9.69 9.91
N LEU A 111 -23.44 10.28 10.93
CA LEU A 111 -24.31 9.54 11.86
C LEU A 111 -25.48 8.86 11.13
N SER A 112 -26.08 9.54 10.16
CA SER A 112 -27.16 9.01 9.32
C SER A 112 -26.71 7.83 8.45
N ARG A 113 -25.53 7.92 7.83
CA ARG A 113 -24.96 6.81 7.04
C ARG A 113 -24.64 5.58 7.89
N ILE A 114 -24.12 5.78 9.10
CA ILE A 114 -23.88 4.68 10.04
C ILE A 114 -25.22 4.03 10.43
N HIS A 115 -26.25 4.85 10.68
CA HIS A 115 -27.60 4.36 10.95
C HIS A 115 -28.16 3.52 9.81
N GLU A 116 -28.08 3.98 8.56
CA GLU A 116 -28.56 3.24 7.40
C GLU A 116 -27.82 1.90 7.20
N ARG A 117 -26.50 1.90 7.37
CA ARG A 117 -25.64 0.73 7.15
C ARG A 117 -25.79 -0.32 8.24
N LEU A 118 -25.80 0.09 9.51
CA LEU A 118 -25.77 -0.80 10.67
C LEU A 118 -27.15 -1.01 11.32
N ARG A 119 -28.16 -0.22 10.91
CA ARG A 119 -29.49 -0.15 11.53
C ARG A 119 -29.46 0.18 13.03
N LEU A 120 -28.43 0.90 13.48
CA LEU A 120 -28.24 1.37 14.85
C LEU A 120 -28.42 2.89 14.90
N THR A 121 -29.18 3.41 15.86
CA THR A 121 -29.32 4.86 16.08
C THR A 121 -28.08 5.36 16.82
N VAL A 122 -27.22 6.10 16.13
CA VAL A 122 -25.97 6.59 16.72
C VAL A 122 -26.24 7.83 17.56
N LYS A 123 -25.79 7.82 18.81
CA LYS A 123 -25.91 8.91 19.79
C LYS A 123 -24.51 9.41 20.15
N PRO A 124 -24.11 10.62 19.70
CA PRO A 124 -22.81 11.16 20.04
C PRO A 124 -22.74 11.58 21.50
N ALA A 125 -21.58 11.37 22.12
CA ALA A 125 -21.27 11.78 23.48
C ALA A 125 -19.86 12.38 23.51
N VAL A 126 -19.70 13.54 24.14
CA VAL A 126 -18.45 14.30 24.09
C VAL A 126 -17.47 13.83 25.17
N THR A 127 -16.19 13.80 24.84
CA THR A 127 -15.09 13.52 25.77
C THR A 127 -13.88 14.40 25.43
N THR A 128 -12.90 14.47 26.33
CA THR A 128 -11.62 15.15 26.05
C THR A 128 -10.79 14.36 25.03
N GLU A 129 -9.92 15.05 24.29
CA GLU A 129 -8.97 14.44 23.34
C GLU A 129 -8.09 13.38 24.00
N ALA A 130 -7.57 13.67 25.20
CA ALA A 130 -6.78 12.73 25.97
C ALA A 130 -7.57 11.44 26.31
N ARG A 131 -8.86 11.57 26.67
CA ARG A 131 -9.73 10.43 26.97
C ARG A 131 -10.21 9.68 25.73
N LEU A 132 -10.33 10.35 24.58
CA LEU A 132 -10.60 9.68 23.31
C LEU A 132 -9.41 8.81 22.89
N HIS A 133 -8.18 9.31 23.03
CA HIS A 133 -6.96 8.53 22.81
C HIS A 133 -6.80 7.41 23.85
N TYR A 134 -7.18 7.64 25.10
CA TYR A 134 -7.25 6.59 26.12
C TYR A 134 -8.24 5.48 25.73
N ALA A 135 -9.44 5.84 25.29
CA ALA A 135 -10.43 4.88 24.81
C ALA A 135 -9.90 4.09 23.61
N MET A 136 -9.20 4.73 22.66
CA MET A 136 -8.58 4.02 21.54
C MET A 136 -7.48 3.04 21.99
N HIS A 137 -6.62 3.47 22.91
CA HIS A 137 -5.58 2.63 23.48
C HIS A 137 -6.17 1.42 24.21
N ARG A 138 -7.16 1.65 25.07
CA ARG A 138 -7.83 0.62 25.88
C ARG A 138 -8.63 -0.36 25.02
N LEU A 139 -9.40 0.14 24.06
CA LEU A 139 -10.39 -0.65 23.32
C LEU A 139 -9.86 -1.28 22.04
N TYR A 140 -8.86 -0.66 21.40
CA TYR A 140 -8.29 -1.15 20.14
C TYR A 140 -6.79 -1.50 20.24
N GLY A 141 -6.15 -1.23 21.39
CA GLY A 141 -4.73 -1.55 21.58
C GLY A 141 -3.77 -0.62 20.83
N THR A 142 -4.21 0.59 20.45
CA THR A 142 -3.33 1.57 19.78
C THR A 142 -2.23 2.06 20.71
N GLY A 143 -1.12 2.57 20.17
CA GLY A 143 -0.09 3.17 21.01
C GLY A 143 -0.56 4.50 21.63
N LEU A 144 -0.47 4.64 22.95
CA LEU A 144 -0.69 5.93 23.61
C LEU A 144 0.59 6.76 23.55
N LEU A 145 0.52 7.91 22.88
CA LEU A 145 1.64 8.86 22.76
C LEU A 145 2.11 9.32 24.15
N PRO A 146 3.42 9.57 24.36
CA PRO A 146 3.97 9.97 25.66
C PRO A 146 3.25 11.17 26.28
N ARG A 147 2.92 12.20 25.49
CA ARG A 147 2.19 13.40 25.93
C ARG A 147 0.85 13.07 26.60
N TYR A 148 0.03 12.23 25.96
CA TYR A 148 -1.28 11.83 26.51
C TYR A 148 -1.12 10.90 27.70
N ARG A 149 -0.13 10.01 27.68
CA ARG A 149 0.18 9.13 28.81
C ARG A 149 0.54 9.94 30.06
N ASP A 150 1.45 10.89 29.92
CA ASP A 150 1.91 11.73 31.02
C ASP A 150 0.78 12.61 31.58
N LEU A 151 -0.08 13.11 30.69
CA LEU A 151 -1.28 13.86 31.08
C LEU A 151 -2.27 12.97 31.85
N LEU A 152 -2.58 11.78 31.35
CA LEU A 152 -3.52 10.85 32.00
C LEU A 152 -2.97 10.37 33.36
N ILE A 153 -1.65 10.15 33.48
CA ILE A 153 -1.01 9.85 34.78
C ILE A 153 -1.23 10.99 35.78
N LYS A 154 -1.11 12.25 35.34
CA LYS A 154 -1.34 13.43 36.19
C LYS A 154 -2.81 13.57 36.60
N LEU A 155 -3.74 13.24 35.70
CA LEU A 155 -5.18 13.33 35.95
C LEU A 155 -5.70 12.21 36.86
N ASP A 156 -5.18 10.99 36.68
CA ASP A 156 -5.66 9.79 37.37
C ASP A 156 -4.97 9.53 38.71
N GLY A 157 -3.78 10.11 38.95
CA GLY A 157 -2.96 9.92 40.15
C GLY A 157 -2.38 8.50 40.24
N GLU A 158 -1.06 8.36 40.09
CA GLU A 158 -0.36 7.07 39.89
C GLU A 158 -1.18 6.08 39.05
N MET A 159 -1.11 6.23 37.73
CA MET A 159 -1.48 5.14 36.83
C MET A 159 -0.60 3.95 37.22
N LYS A 160 -1.18 2.97 37.92
CA LYS A 160 -0.50 1.69 38.17
C LYS A 160 0.13 1.31 36.85
N PRO A 161 1.45 1.04 36.79
CA PRO A 161 2.06 0.49 35.60
C PRO A 161 1.40 -0.87 35.42
N GLN A 162 0.29 -0.89 34.69
CA GLN A 162 -0.04 -2.04 33.92
C GLN A 162 1.18 -2.18 33.03
N SER A 163 1.97 -3.21 33.32
CA SER A 163 2.74 -3.88 32.29
C SER A 163 1.87 -3.95 31.02
N SER A 164 2.49 -4.09 29.86
CA SER A 164 1.75 -4.35 28.61
C SER A 164 1.10 -5.74 28.60
N ASP A 165 0.51 -6.13 29.73
CA ASP A 165 -0.35 -7.25 30.06
C ASP A 165 -1.73 -6.67 30.45
N ALA A 166 -2.36 -5.90 29.55
CA ALA A 166 -3.82 -5.86 29.52
C ALA A 166 -4.30 -7.20 28.94
N PRO A 167 -5.37 -7.79 29.49
CA PRO A 167 -5.69 -9.19 29.33
C PRO A 167 -6.15 -9.46 27.89
N MET A 168 -5.30 -10.12 27.12
CA MET A 168 -5.79 -11.04 26.12
C MET A 168 -6.71 -12.01 26.88
N LEU A 169 -8.02 -11.94 26.63
CA LEU A 169 -8.89 -13.07 26.93
C LEU A 169 -8.29 -14.26 26.18
N ALA A 170 -7.50 -15.02 26.94
CA ALA A 170 -7.06 -16.32 26.61
C ALA A 170 -8.32 -17.16 26.39
N TRP A 171 -8.51 -17.62 25.16
CA TRP A 171 -8.86 -19.02 25.06
C TRP A 171 -7.65 -19.77 25.60
N GLY A 172 -7.79 -20.28 26.83
CA GLY A 172 -6.70 -20.95 27.53
C GLY A 172 -6.05 -22.03 26.69
N VAL A 173 -4.73 -21.92 26.52
CA VAL A 173 -3.80 -23.02 26.75
C VAL A 173 -2.55 -22.41 27.39
N ALA A 174 -2.09 -23.06 28.45
CA ALA A 174 -1.01 -22.67 29.35
C ALA A 174 0.26 -22.12 28.69
N SER A 175 0.75 -21.03 29.30
CA SER A 175 2.12 -20.51 29.27
C SER A 175 3.19 -21.59 29.09
N ALA A 176 4.04 -21.42 28.07
CA ALA A 176 5.42 -21.87 28.08
C ALA A 176 6.36 -20.80 27.50
N SER A 177 7.10 -20.13 28.40
CA SER A 177 8.40 -19.47 28.18
C SER A 177 8.50 -18.37 27.09
N ALA A 178 8.57 -17.11 27.51
CA ALA A 178 8.90 -15.99 26.63
C ALA A 178 10.25 -16.21 25.88
N PRO A 179 10.31 -16.02 24.54
CA PRO A 179 11.55 -16.18 23.80
C PRO A 179 12.55 -15.06 24.14
N ARG A 180 13.81 -15.44 24.42
CA ARG A 180 14.94 -14.52 24.72
C ARG A 180 15.14 -13.47 23.62
N ARG A 181 15.59 -12.26 24.00
CA ARG A 181 15.77 -11.11 23.09
C ARG A 181 16.71 -11.45 21.90
N PRO A 182 16.43 -11.00 20.66
CA PRO A 182 17.27 -11.23 19.47
C PRO A 182 18.72 -10.72 19.56
N GLY A 183 19.05 -9.88 20.56
CA GLY A 183 20.42 -9.40 20.81
C GLY A 183 21.31 -10.34 21.62
N ASP A 184 20.73 -11.33 22.34
CA ASP A 184 21.48 -12.29 23.18
C ASP A 184 21.81 -13.61 22.46
N ARG A 185 21.52 -13.72 21.15
CA ARG A 185 21.63 -14.97 20.39
C ARG A 185 22.99 -15.06 19.69
N ARG A 186 23.68 -16.21 19.84
CA ARG A 186 25.01 -16.46 19.27
C ARG A 186 25.01 -16.22 17.75
N PRO A 187 26.09 -15.64 17.17
CA PRO A 187 26.22 -15.48 15.72
C PRO A 187 26.09 -16.83 14.99
N ILE A 188 25.34 -16.85 13.88
CA ILE A 188 25.23 -18.07 13.05
C ILE A 188 26.58 -18.31 12.35
N VAL A 189 27.22 -19.43 12.65
CA VAL A 189 28.36 -19.93 11.88
C VAL A 189 27.83 -20.90 10.82
N VAL A 190 27.76 -20.46 9.57
CA VAL A 190 27.11 -21.22 8.47
C VAL A 190 27.71 -22.62 8.31
N SER A 191 29.04 -22.78 8.40
CA SER A 191 29.71 -24.08 8.25
C SER A 191 29.30 -25.09 9.33
N GLU A 192 29.12 -24.66 10.58
CA GLU A 192 28.67 -25.50 11.69
C GLU A 192 27.23 -25.99 11.46
N VAL A 193 26.35 -25.08 11.06
CA VAL A 193 24.94 -25.40 10.76
C VAL A 193 24.83 -26.38 9.59
N LEU A 194 25.62 -26.19 8.53
CA LEU A 194 25.63 -27.12 7.39
C LEU A 194 26.14 -28.52 7.81
N GLY A 195 27.13 -28.59 8.71
CA GLY A 195 27.58 -29.85 9.31
C GLY A 195 26.48 -30.55 10.11
N ARG A 196 25.73 -29.80 10.93
CA ARG A 196 24.58 -30.31 11.69
C ARG A 196 23.45 -30.80 10.77
N LEU A 197 23.14 -30.08 9.70
CA LEU A 197 22.14 -30.49 8.70
C LEU A 197 22.54 -31.79 7.98
N ALA A 198 23.83 -31.95 7.67
CA ALA A 198 24.34 -33.17 7.04
C ALA A 198 24.32 -34.38 8.00
N ALA A 199 24.53 -34.14 9.30
CA ALA A 199 24.52 -35.16 10.34
C ALA A 199 23.11 -35.52 10.86
N ALA A 200 22.09 -34.71 10.56
CA ALA A 200 20.72 -34.95 11.01
C ALA A 200 20.19 -36.30 10.49
N GLY A 201 19.76 -37.16 11.42
CA GLY A 201 19.31 -38.53 11.12
C GLY A 201 17.84 -38.63 10.70
N ASP A 202 17.05 -37.60 10.95
CA ASP A 202 15.62 -37.58 10.69
C ASP A 202 15.13 -36.20 10.21
N ARG A 203 13.86 -36.18 9.82
CA ARG A 203 13.18 -35.01 9.27
C ARG A 203 12.95 -33.93 10.34
N ASP A 204 12.67 -34.33 11.58
CA ASP A 204 12.35 -33.41 12.66
C ASP A 204 13.61 -32.65 13.10
N GLY A 205 14.75 -33.33 13.21
CA GLY A 205 16.04 -32.71 13.51
C GLY A 205 16.47 -31.67 12.49
N ILE A 206 16.21 -31.90 11.19
CA ILE A 206 16.49 -30.89 10.15
C ILE A 206 15.63 -29.63 10.36
N VAL A 207 14.35 -29.81 10.68
CA VAL A 207 13.41 -28.70 10.86
C VAL A 207 13.67 -27.91 12.12
N ASP A 208 14.03 -28.59 13.21
CA ASP A 208 14.43 -27.94 14.46
C ASP A 208 15.68 -27.07 14.23
N ILE A 209 16.64 -27.51 13.41
CA ILE A 209 17.80 -26.69 13.00
C ILE A 209 17.37 -25.44 12.21
N ILE A 210 16.44 -25.56 11.25
CA ILE A 210 15.96 -24.40 10.48
C ILE A 210 15.26 -23.38 11.39
N ILE A 211 14.42 -23.85 12.31
CA ILE A 211 13.70 -23.00 13.27
C ILE A 211 14.70 -22.30 14.20
N GLU A 212 15.69 -23.02 14.73
CA GLU A 212 16.76 -22.43 15.56
C GLU A 212 17.51 -21.32 14.81
N VAL A 213 17.86 -21.58 13.55
CA VAL A 213 18.54 -20.61 12.69
C VAL A 213 17.68 -19.40 12.40
N ALA A 214 16.38 -19.58 12.10
CA ALA A 214 15.44 -18.47 11.92
C ALA A 214 15.33 -17.65 13.21
N LEU A 215 15.27 -18.32 14.37
CA LEU A 215 15.23 -17.67 15.67
C LEU A 215 16.51 -16.88 15.97
N SER A 216 17.67 -17.13 15.37
CA SER A 216 18.82 -16.20 15.56
C SER A 216 18.54 -14.73 15.18
N THR A 217 17.52 -14.50 14.34
CA THR A 217 17.18 -13.20 13.75
C THR A 217 15.72 -12.78 13.99
N PHE A 218 14.82 -13.75 14.04
CA PHE A 218 13.39 -13.56 14.21
C PHE A 218 12.91 -13.93 15.61
N SER A 219 11.83 -13.30 16.06
CA SER A 219 11.22 -13.55 17.36
C SER A 219 10.26 -14.72 17.31
N PHE A 220 9.78 -15.07 16.12
CA PHE A 220 8.92 -16.21 15.84
C PHE A 220 9.32 -16.89 14.52
N ALA A 221 9.12 -18.21 14.45
CA ALA A 221 9.31 -19.01 13.25
C ALA A 221 8.36 -20.23 13.21
N ALA A 222 7.92 -20.62 12.03
CA ALA A 222 7.07 -21.79 11.82
C ALA A 222 7.36 -22.46 10.47
N ILE A 223 7.11 -23.76 10.37
CA ILE A 223 7.18 -24.51 9.12
C ILE A 223 5.78 -24.96 8.72
N PHE A 224 5.46 -24.70 7.46
CA PHE A 224 4.29 -25.18 6.75
C PHE A 224 4.73 -26.21 5.71
N LEU A 225 3.85 -27.17 5.42
CA LEU A 225 4.05 -28.21 4.42
C LEU A 225 3.12 -27.99 3.27
N VAL A 226 3.65 -28.21 2.08
CA VAL A 226 2.87 -28.17 0.85
C VAL A 226 2.59 -29.60 0.44
N HIS A 227 1.31 -29.96 0.38
CA HIS A 227 0.87 -31.28 -0.05
C HIS A 227 -0.32 -31.15 -1.00
N GLY A 228 -0.10 -31.50 -2.27
CA GLY A 228 -1.10 -31.28 -3.31
C GLY A 228 -1.40 -29.80 -3.49
N ASP A 229 -2.68 -29.45 -3.38
CA ASP A 229 -3.28 -28.12 -3.45
C ASP A 229 -3.40 -27.43 -2.08
N GLN A 230 -2.82 -27.98 -1.01
CA GLN A 230 -2.98 -27.46 0.34
C GLN A 230 -1.66 -27.14 1.01
N VAL A 231 -1.62 -26.01 1.72
CA VAL A 231 -0.55 -25.61 2.63
C VAL A 231 -1.03 -25.81 4.07
N ARG A 232 -0.37 -26.70 4.81
CA ARG A 232 -0.73 -27.05 6.19
C ARG A 232 0.38 -26.71 7.16
N GLY A 233 0.05 -26.14 8.31
CA GLY A 233 1.05 -25.91 9.35
C GLY A 233 1.55 -27.22 9.95
N TRP A 234 2.83 -27.26 10.32
CA TRP A 234 3.44 -28.46 10.86
C TRP A 234 4.21 -28.25 12.16
N ARG A 235 5.07 -27.23 12.24
CA ARG A 235 5.97 -27.01 13.39
C ARG A 235 6.07 -25.53 13.73
N GLY A 236 5.98 -25.18 15.01
CA GLY A 236 6.26 -23.83 15.54
C GLY A 236 7.52 -23.83 16.42
N ILE A 237 7.89 -22.67 16.96
CA ILE A 237 9.07 -22.50 17.83
C ILE A 237 9.00 -23.29 19.14
N ASP A 238 7.79 -23.66 19.57
CA ASP A 238 7.51 -24.33 20.84
C ASP A 238 6.26 -25.25 20.71
N PRO A 239 5.95 -26.09 21.70
CA PRO A 239 4.82 -27.02 21.62
C PRO A 239 3.44 -26.34 21.55
N GLU A 240 3.29 -25.13 22.08
CA GLU A 240 2.06 -24.34 22.02
C GLU A 240 1.87 -23.73 20.63
N SER A 241 2.89 -23.05 20.11
CA SER A 241 2.88 -22.52 18.73
C SER A 241 2.75 -23.63 17.69
N THR A 242 3.36 -24.80 17.91
CA THR A 242 3.17 -25.99 17.05
C THR A 242 1.70 -26.42 16.99
N ARG A 243 1.00 -26.45 18.14
CA ARG A 243 -0.43 -26.81 18.18
C ARG A 243 -1.32 -25.79 17.48
N ARG A 244 -0.96 -24.50 17.54
CA ARG A 244 -1.67 -23.41 16.83
C ARG A 244 -1.45 -23.51 15.32
N VAL A 245 -0.18 -23.59 14.91
CA VAL A 245 0.23 -23.69 13.51
C VAL A 245 -0.39 -24.92 12.84
N ALA A 246 -0.42 -26.08 13.51
CA ALA A 246 -0.98 -27.32 12.96
C ALA A 246 -2.48 -27.25 12.60
N ARG A 247 -3.23 -26.25 13.10
CA ARG A 247 -4.65 -26.04 12.76
C ARG A 247 -4.86 -25.32 11.44
N ILE A 248 -3.80 -24.69 10.92
CA ILE A 248 -3.85 -23.86 9.74
C ILE A 248 -3.80 -24.75 8.50
N SER A 249 -4.80 -24.64 7.63
CA SER A 249 -4.82 -25.24 6.30
C SER A 249 -5.33 -24.21 5.31
N VAL A 250 -4.54 -23.93 4.29
CA VAL A 250 -4.83 -22.92 3.26
C VAL A 250 -4.73 -23.56 1.88
N PRO A 251 -5.82 -23.54 1.08
CA PRO A 251 -5.77 -23.92 -0.34
C PRO A 251 -4.84 -23.00 -1.12
N VAL A 252 -4.01 -23.56 -2.00
CA VAL A 252 -3.05 -22.79 -2.83
C VAL A 252 -3.75 -21.93 -3.88
N GLU A 253 -5.01 -22.22 -4.22
CA GLU A 253 -5.83 -21.46 -5.17
C GLU A 253 -6.30 -20.13 -4.57
N LEU A 254 -6.41 -20.04 -3.23
CA LEU A 254 -6.87 -18.82 -2.57
C LEU A 254 -5.76 -17.76 -2.56
N PRO A 255 -6.08 -16.49 -2.90
CA PRO A 255 -5.13 -15.39 -2.81
C PRO A 255 -4.55 -15.27 -1.40
N SER A 256 -3.26 -15.59 -1.25
CA SER A 256 -2.55 -15.60 0.04
C SER A 256 -1.05 -15.44 -0.17
N VAL A 257 -0.34 -15.10 0.90
CA VAL A 257 1.14 -15.04 0.85
C VAL A 257 1.72 -16.42 0.54
N PHE A 258 1.05 -17.52 0.92
CA PHE A 258 1.45 -18.88 0.56
C PHE A 258 1.28 -19.19 -0.92
N GLN A 259 0.19 -18.71 -1.54
CA GLN A 259 0.00 -18.82 -2.99
C GLN A 259 1.13 -18.12 -3.76
N THR A 260 1.61 -16.98 -3.26
CA THR A 260 2.75 -16.27 -3.87
C THR A 260 4.03 -17.13 -3.83
N ILE A 261 4.32 -17.79 -2.70
CA ILE A 261 5.48 -18.68 -2.58
C ILE A 261 5.31 -19.93 -3.46
N TYR A 262 4.10 -20.49 -3.50
CA TYR A 262 3.76 -21.65 -4.32
C TYR A 262 3.92 -21.36 -5.82
N ALA A 263 3.43 -20.22 -6.31
CA ALA A 263 3.49 -19.85 -7.72
C ALA A 263 4.91 -19.42 -8.17
N THR A 264 5.63 -18.69 -7.32
CA THR A 264 6.92 -18.09 -7.72
C THR A 264 8.12 -18.97 -7.40
N HIS A 265 7.99 -19.93 -6.47
CA HIS A 265 9.11 -20.61 -5.82
C HIS A 265 10.17 -19.64 -5.22
N GLY A 266 9.81 -18.36 -5.09
CA GLY A 266 10.65 -17.30 -4.52
C GLY A 266 10.46 -17.20 -3.01
N HIS A 267 11.28 -16.37 -2.38
CA HIS A 267 11.07 -15.97 -1.00
C HIS A 267 10.31 -14.64 -0.97
N TYR A 268 9.62 -14.39 0.13
CA TYR A 268 8.92 -13.15 0.42
C TYR A 268 9.52 -12.50 1.65
N LEU A 269 9.80 -11.19 1.60
CA LEU A 269 10.25 -10.41 2.74
C LEU A 269 9.54 -9.05 2.72
N GLY A 270 8.61 -8.84 3.64
CA GLY A 270 7.81 -7.60 3.66
C GLY A 270 6.59 -7.65 4.57
N PRO A 271 5.77 -6.58 4.62
CA PRO A 271 4.51 -6.55 5.35
C PRO A 271 3.45 -7.39 4.65
N LEU A 272 2.86 -8.35 5.36
CA LEU A 272 1.90 -9.29 4.76
C LEU A 272 0.73 -8.55 4.08
N PRO A 273 0.37 -8.91 2.83
CA PRO A 273 -0.78 -8.31 2.15
C PRO A 273 -2.07 -8.48 2.96
N THR A 274 -2.88 -7.42 3.05
CA THR A 274 -4.15 -7.42 3.78
C THR A 274 -5.25 -8.11 2.96
N ASN A 275 -5.31 -9.43 3.09
CA ASN A 275 -6.42 -10.24 2.62
C ASN A 275 -6.94 -11.16 3.73
N SER A 276 -8.17 -11.65 3.59
CA SER A 276 -8.85 -12.44 4.63
C SER A 276 -8.08 -13.70 5.04
N VAL A 277 -7.37 -14.32 4.09
CA VAL A 277 -6.56 -15.53 4.33
C VAL A 277 -5.32 -15.20 5.16
N ASN A 278 -4.61 -14.12 4.85
CA ASN A 278 -3.42 -13.69 5.58
C ASN A 278 -3.75 -13.16 6.98
N VAL A 279 -4.87 -12.45 7.13
CA VAL A 279 -5.38 -12.01 8.45
C VAL A 279 -5.67 -13.23 9.32
N ARG A 280 -6.44 -14.19 8.79
CA ARG A 280 -6.74 -15.44 9.49
C ARG A 280 -5.51 -16.27 9.81
N LEU A 281 -4.54 -16.34 8.89
CA LEU A 281 -3.25 -16.99 9.09
C LEU A 281 -2.51 -16.41 10.31
N ILE A 282 -2.45 -15.09 10.43
CA ILE A 282 -1.81 -14.40 11.56
C ILE A 282 -2.57 -14.66 12.88
N GLU A 283 -3.90 -14.57 12.84
CA GLU A 283 -4.76 -14.85 14.01
C GLU A 283 -4.62 -16.30 14.49
N GLU A 284 -4.67 -17.27 13.58
CA GLU A 284 -4.54 -18.70 13.92
C GLU A 284 -3.14 -19.06 14.42
N MET A 285 -2.09 -18.36 13.98
CA MET A 285 -0.75 -18.44 14.58
C MET A 285 -0.67 -17.79 15.96
N GLY A 286 -1.69 -17.05 16.39
CA GLY A 286 -1.71 -16.30 17.65
C GLY A 286 -0.77 -15.10 17.63
N ARG A 287 -0.61 -14.47 16.47
CA ARG A 287 0.30 -13.33 16.27
C ARG A 287 -0.47 -12.05 15.96
N GLN A 288 0.21 -10.92 16.13
CA GLN A 288 -0.24 -9.63 15.60
C GLN A 288 0.34 -9.43 14.18
N PRO A 289 -0.29 -8.61 13.32
CA PRO A 289 0.21 -8.32 11.99
C PRO A 289 1.68 -7.83 12.06
N PRO A 290 2.64 -8.51 11.43
CA PRO A 290 4.03 -8.14 11.54
C PRO A 290 4.39 -7.00 10.57
N ARG A 291 5.26 -6.08 10.99
CA ARG A 291 5.88 -5.06 10.13
C ARG A 291 6.67 -5.69 8.99
N THR A 292 7.29 -6.84 9.24
CA THR A 292 8.01 -7.62 8.22
C THR A 292 7.96 -9.10 8.55
N ALA A 293 7.43 -9.90 7.62
CA ALA A 293 7.49 -11.35 7.64
C ALA A 293 8.44 -11.87 6.54
N LEU A 294 9.17 -12.93 6.85
CA LEU A 294 9.93 -13.73 5.90
C LEU A 294 9.16 -15.02 5.61
N LEU A 295 8.92 -15.31 4.33
CA LEU A 295 8.52 -16.64 3.89
C LEU A 295 9.58 -17.19 2.93
N ALA A 296 10.15 -18.36 3.27
CA ALA A 296 11.22 -18.97 2.50
C ALA A 296 10.85 -20.40 2.07
N PRO A 297 11.01 -20.75 0.78
CA PRO A 297 10.67 -22.08 0.27
C PRO A 297 11.67 -23.14 0.74
N VAL A 298 11.16 -24.32 1.08
CA VAL A 298 11.93 -25.54 1.42
C VAL A 298 11.73 -26.55 0.27
N PRO A 299 12.58 -26.54 -0.77
CA PRO A 299 12.45 -27.45 -1.90
C PRO A 299 13.00 -28.85 -1.56
N VAL A 300 12.31 -29.89 -2.01
CA VAL A 300 12.76 -31.29 -1.89
C VAL A 300 12.58 -31.97 -3.24
N GLY A 301 13.66 -32.44 -3.86
CA GLY A 301 13.58 -33.10 -5.18
C GLY A 301 13.00 -32.20 -6.28
N GLY A 302 13.28 -30.89 -6.21
CA GLY A 302 12.80 -29.89 -7.17
C GLY A 302 11.35 -29.42 -6.98
N LYS A 303 10.61 -29.98 -6.01
CA LYS A 303 9.24 -29.55 -5.67
C LYS A 303 9.23 -28.72 -4.39
N LEU A 304 8.32 -27.76 -4.28
CA LEU A 304 8.08 -27.03 -3.04
C LEU A 304 7.43 -27.97 -2.03
N ALA A 305 8.17 -28.42 -1.02
CA ALA A 305 7.67 -29.37 -0.03
C ALA A 305 7.28 -28.69 1.29
N GLY A 306 7.84 -27.51 1.57
CA GLY A 306 7.49 -26.72 2.73
C GLY A 306 7.83 -25.25 2.60
N ILE A 307 7.37 -24.46 3.55
CA ILE A 307 7.56 -23.01 3.63
C ILE A 307 7.94 -22.67 5.06
N LEU A 308 9.09 -22.01 5.24
CA LEU A 308 9.47 -21.38 6.50
C LEU A 308 8.82 -20.01 6.59
N TYR A 309 8.07 -19.76 7.65
CA TYR A 309 7.55 -18.44 8.03
C TYR A 309 8.35 -17.91 9.23
N ALA A 310 8.69 -16.63 9.25
CA ALA A 310 9.33 -15.99 10.41
C ALA A 310 9.01 -14.49 10.51
N ASP A 311 8.83 -13.95 11.72
CA ASP A 311 8.56 -12.52 11.95
C ASP A 311 9.12 -11.98 13.27
N ASN A 312 9.11 -10.65 13.38
CA ASN A 312 9.55 -9.89 14.55
C ASN A 312 8.42 -9.03 15.15
N GLY A 313 7.15 -9.33 14.84
CA GLY A 313 6.02 -8.44 15.09
C GLY A 313 6.26 -7.07 14.46
N GLU A 314 6.13 -6.01 15.25
CA GLU A 314 6.34 -4.61 14.82
C GLU A 314 7.80 -4.22 14.54
N ARG A 315 8.79 -5.08 14.86
CA ARG A 315 10.21 -4.74 14.70
C ARG A 315 10.71 -5.08 13.30
N GLY A 316 11.64 -4.25 12.78
CA GLY A 316 12.28 -4.47 11.49
C GLY A 316 13.27 -5.65 11.47
N VAL A 317 13.74 -6.02 10.28
CA VAL A 317 14.63 -7.18 10.05
C VAL A 317 15.91 -6.73 9.34
N PRO A 318 17.12 -7.06 9.85
CA PRO A 318 18.38 -6.76 9.17
C PRO A 318 18.60 -7.62 7.92
N SER A 319 18.86 -7.00 6.77
CA SER A 319 18.96 -7.67 5.44
C SER A 319 20.11 -8.67 5.31
N GLN A 320 21.27 -8.43 5.94
CA GLN A 320 22.44 -9.34 5.88
C GLN A 320 22.18 -10.71 6.53
N ARG A 321 21.34 -10.77 7.58
CA ARG A 321 21.05 -12.03 8.30
C ARG A 321 20.03 -12.90 7.56
N VAL A 322 19.15 -12.30 6.76
CA VAL A 322 18.14 -13.02 5.97
C VAL A 322 18.78 -13.90 4.89
N ALA A 323 19.84 -13.42 4.23
CA ALA A 323 20.54 -14.18 3.19
C ALA A 323 21.09 -15.52 3.69
N SER A 324 21.69 -15.54 4.89
CA SER A 324 22.19 -16.76 5.52
C SER A 324 21.06 -17.75 5.84
N ILE A 325 19.91 -17.25 6.30
CA ILE A 325 18.73 -18.08 6.59
C ILE A 325 18.18 -18.72 5.31
N LEU A 326 18.09 -17.98 4.21
CA LEU A 326 17.64 -18.50 2.91
C LEU A 326 18.56 -19.62 2.40
N LEU A 327 19.88 -19.43 2.47
CA LEU A 327 20.86 -20.44 2.09
C LEU A 327 20.70 -21.73 2.91
N ILE A 328 20.60 -21.60 4.23
CA ILE A 328 20.46 -22.74 5.15
C ILE A 328 19.13 -23.47 4.91
N THR A 329 18.04 -22.73 4.70
CA THR A 329 16.71 -23.28 4.41
C THR A 329 16.72 -24.10 3.11
N HIS A 330 17.39 -23.60 2.06
CA HIS A 330 17.55 -24.33 0.81
C HIS A 330 18.39 -25.62 0.99
N ARG A 331 19.50 -25.54 1.74
CA ARG A 331 20.35 -26.71 2.03
C ARG A 331 19.65 -27.76 2.88
N ALA A 332 18.80 -27.35 3.80
CA ALA A 332 17.98 -28.26 4.59
C ALA A 332 16.99 -29.06 3.73
N GLY A 333 16.44 -28.46 2.67
CA GLY A 333 15.64 -29.15 1.66
C GLY A 333 16.41 -30.29 0.96
N MET A 334 17.67 -30.05 0.59
CA MET A 334 18.54 -31.09 0.01
C MET A 334 18.87 -32.22 1.01
N ALA A 335 19.01 -31.89 2.30
CA ALA A 335 19.23 -32.87 3.35
C ALA A 335 17.99 -33.76 3.56
N LEU A 336 16.79 -33.18 3.55
CA LEU A 336 15.51 -33.91 3.57
C LEU A 336 15.38 -34.86 2.38
N GLU A 337 15.74 -34.40 1.19
CA GLU A 337 15.75 -35.22 -0.02
C GLU A 337 16.66 -36.45 0.13
N SER A 338 17.85 -36.24 0.69
CA SER A 338 18.83 -37.29 0.93
C SER A 338 18.36 -38.31 1.99
N LEU A 339 17.57 -37.88 2.98
CA LEU A 339 16.93 -38.78 3.95
C LEU A 339 15.81 -39.60 3.32
N ILE A 340 14.95 -38.98 2.50
CA ILE A 340 13.86 -39.67 1.78
C ILE A 340 14.44 -40.76 0.86
N ARG A 341 15.51 -40.45 0.11
CA ARG A 341 16.19 -41.43 -0.74
C ARG A 341 16.78 -42.60 0.05
N ARG A 342 17.47 -42.33 1.17
CA ARG A 342 18.03 -43.38 2.04
C ARG A 342 16.94 -44.28 2.64
N ARG A 343 15.81 -43.71 3.05
CA ARG A 343 14.67 -44.47 3.60
C ARG A 343 14.00 -45.36 2.56
N LYS A 344 13.83 -44.85 1.33
CA LYS A 344 13.30 -45.63 0.20
C LYS A 344 14.23 -46.80 -0.15
N ALA A 345 15.54 -46.56 -0.22
CA ALA A 345 16.53 -47.61 -0.45
C ALA A 345 16.58 -48.66 0.68
N ALA A 346 16.41 -48.26 1.95
CA ALA A 346 16.31 -49.18 3.07
C ALA A 346 15.01 -49.99 3.05
N SER A 347 13.88 -49.38 2.65
CA SER A 347 12.60 -50.07 2.47
C SER A 347 12.65 -51.09 1.34
N ASP A 348 13.25 -50.74 0.19
CA ASP A 348 13.46 -51.68 -0.92
C ASP A 348 14.40 -52.83 -0.49
N LYS A 349 15.42 -52.54 0.33
CA LYS A 349 16.34 -53.54 0.89
C LYS A 349 15.70 -54.45 1.95
N MET A 350 14.64 -53.97 2.62
CA MET A 350 13.88 -54.73 3.62
C MET A 350 12.73 -55.54 2.99
N LEU A 351 12.15 -55.09 1.87
CA LEU A 351 11.23 -55.89 1.04
C LEU A 351 11.94 -57.02 0.27
N THR A 352 13.26 -56.95 0.13
CA THR A 352 14.10 -57.95 -0.57
C THR A 352 14.84 -58.89 0.38
N ALA A 353 14.64 -58.76 1.69
CA ALA A 353 15.20 -59.67 2.69
C ALA A 353 14.19 -60.79 3.03
N GLU A 354 14.51 -62.02 2.63
CA GLU A 354 13.73 -63.23 2.94
C GLU A 354 13.66 -63.50 4.46
N PRO A 355 12.51 -63.92 5.01
CA PRO A 355 12.39 -64.25 6.42
C PRO A 355 12.71 -65.72 6.69
N GLU A 356 13.67 -65.96 7.59
CA GLU A 356 14.00 -67.27 8.12
C GLU A 356 13.05 -67.64 9.28
N SER A 357 12.30 -68.73 9.10
CA SER A 357 11.84 -69.73 10.08
C SER A 357 10.94 -69.32 11.29
N ALA A 358 9.64 -69.73 11.24
CA ALA A 358 9.02 -70.80 12.08
C ALA A 358 7.48 -70.63 12.31
N ALA A 359 6.75 -71.71 11.98
CA ALA A 359 5.32 -72.06 12.02
C ALA A 359 4.54 -71.99 13.37
N PRO A 360 3.24 -72.41 13.49
CA PRO A 360 2.10 -72.45 12.54
C PRO A 360 0.70 -71.97 13.06
N ARG A 361 -0.16 -71.66 12.06
CA ARG A 361 -1.65 -71.75 11.88
C ARG A 361 -2.62 -72.14 13.02
N VAL A 362 -3.77 -71.43 13.08
CA VAL A 362 -5.15 -71.99 13.20
C VAL A 362 -6.16 -71.11 12.43
N SER A 363 -7.16 -71.76 11.83
CA SER A 363 -8.27 -71.29 10.97
C SER A 363 -9.54 -70.89 11.75
N ASP A 364 -10.39 -70.02 11.17
CA ASP A 364 -11.69 -70.37 10.57
C ASP A 364 -12.64 -69.17 10.35
N ALA A 365 -13.56 -69.36 9.40
CA ALA A 365 -14.37 -68.42 8.62
C ALA A 365 -15.73 -68.00 9.22
N VAL A 366 -16.43 -67.05 8.55
CA VAL A 366 -17.87 -66.94 8.12
C VAL A 366 -18.12 -65.44 7.81
N ASP A 367 -18.40 -64.90 6.61
CA ASP A 367 -19.37 -65.09 5.49
C ASP A 367 -20.61 -64.14 5.56
N LEU A 368 -20.91 -63.40 4.46
CA LEU A 368 -22.24 -62.96 3.93
C LEU A 368 -22.11 -62.01 2.69
N PRO A 369 -23.08 -62.00 1.72
CA PRO A 369 -22.92 -61.58 0.31
C PRO A 369 -23.77 -60.32 -0.12
N PRO A 370 -23.82 -59.90 -1.43
CA PRO A 370 -24.06 -58.51 -1.87
C PRO A 370 -25.47 -58.19 -2.44
N VAL A 371 -25.75 -56.90 -2.71
CA VAL A 371 -27.03 -56.34 -3.24
C VAL A 371 -26.89 -55.79 -4.68
N ILE A 372 -27.92 -56.03 -5.50
CA ILE A 372 -28.09 -55.67 -6.93
C ILE A 372 -29.34 -54.75 -7.09
N ALA A 373 -29.28 -53.74 -7.98
CA ALA A 373 -30.40 -52.87 -8.50
C ALA A 373 -31.27 -53.61 -9.56
N PRO A 374 -32.39 -53.14 -10.21
CA PRO A 374 -32.85 -51.78 -10.65
C PRO A 374 -34.43 -51.67 -10.65
N PRO A 375 -35.23 -51.10 -11.63
CA PRO A 375 -35.12 -50.08 -12.72
C PRO A 375 -36.30 -49.04 -12.84
N VAL A 376 -36.30 -48.30 -13.97
CA VAL A 376 -37.07 -47.14 -14.49
C VAL A 376 -38.49 -47.45 -15.06
N GLY A 377 -39.38 -46.44 -15.16
CA GLY A 377 -40.53 -46.37 -16.10
C GLY A 377 -41.26 -44.99 -16.16
N ASP A 378 -41.49 -44.48 -17.38
CA ASP A 378 -42.34 -43.32 -17.83
C ASP A 378 -43.88 -43.65 -17.74
N PRO A 379 -44.91 -42.82 -18.13
CA PRO A 379 -44.97 -41.69 -19.10
C PRO A 379 -46.02 -40.53 -18.87
N GLU A 380 -46.16 -39.66 -19.89
CA GLU A 380 -47.42 -39.14 -20.53
C GLU A 380 -47.68 -37.61 -20.67
N VAL A 381 -48.43 -37.28 -21.74
CA VAL A 381 -48.63 -36.02 -22.50
C VAL A 381 -50.00 -35.38 -22.20
N VAL A 382 -50.23 -34.06 -22.45
CA VAL A 382 -51.41 -33.39 -23.12
C VAL A 382 -51.27 -31.84 -23.12
N ALA A 383 -51.92 -31.19 -24.10
CA ALA A 383 -51.67 -29.89 -24.77
C ALA A 383 -52.46 -28.63 -24.33
N ASP A 384 -52.02 -27.48 -24.91
CA ASP A 384 -52.67 -26.20 -25.34
C ASP A 384 -53.63 -25.40 -24.43
N THR A 385 -53.41 -24.07 -24.26
CA THR A 385 -54.01 -22.97 -25.07
C THR A 385 -53.64 -21.53 -24.58
N ASP A 386 -53.51 -20.62 -25.57
CA ASP A 386 -53.87 -19.19 -25.63
C ASP A 386 -53.01 -17.99 -25.13
N ILE A 387 -53.05 -16.99 -26.04
CA ILE A 387 -52.32 -15.74 -26.26
C ILE A 387 -52.98 -14.56 -25.52
N VAL A 388 -52.20 -13.58 -25.00
CA VAL A 388 -52.43 -12.12 -25.18
C VAL A 388 -51.11 -11.33 -25.02
N SER A 389 -50.78 -10.55 -26.05
CA SER A 389 -49.74 -9.51 -26.08
C SER A 389 -50.24 -8.17 -25.53
N VAL A 390 -49.38 -7.41 -24.86
CA VAL A 390 -49.60 -5.97 -24.58
C VAL A 390 -48.37 -5.16 -24.98
N GLU A 391 -48.59 -4.23 -25.91
CA GLU A 391 -47.66 -3.23 -26.44
C GLU A 391 -47.18 -2.22 -25.38
N ALA A 392 -45.91 -1.83 -25.47
CA ALA A 392 -45.33 -0.68 -24.79
C ALA A 392 -45.35 0.57 -25.70
N PRO A 393 -45.60 1.80 -25.17
CA PRO A 393 -45.72 3.00 -25.98
C PRO A 393 -44.34 3.61 -26.37
N PRO A 394 -44.27 4.40 -27.46
CA PRO A 394 -43.02 4.84 -28.07
C PRO A 394 -42.42 6.04 -27.34
N GLN A 395 -41.11 6.01 -27.08
CA GLN A 395 -40.37 7.18 -26.61
C GLN A 395 -39.88 7.99 -27.82
N THR A 396 -40.38 9.22 -27.91
CA THR A 396 -39.90 10.27 -28.82
C THR A 396 -38.48 10.69 -28.46
N GLU A 397 -37.53 10.42 -29.36
CA GLU A 397 -36.16 10.93 -29.31
C GLU A 397 -36.12 12.46 -29.45
N ARG A 398 -35.39 13.11 -28.55
CA ARG A 398 -34.81 14.45 -28.78
C ARG A 398 -33.29 14.29 -28.86
N PRO A 399 -32.60 15.04 -29.75
CA PRO A 399 -31.19 14.82 -30.04
C PRO A 399 -30.33 15.31 -28.88
N VAL A 400 -29.62 14.41 -28.22
CA VAL A 400 -28.60 14.76 -27.23
C VAL A 400 -27.29 15.03 -27.97
N VAL A 401 -26.91 16.31 -28.02
CA VAL A 401 -25.58 16.77 -28.44
C VAL A 401 -24.53 16.05 -27.57
N GLY A 402 -23.62 15.31 -28.23
CA GLY A 402 -22.65 14.43 -27.60
C GLY A 402 -21.82 15.11 -26.50
N ARG A 403 -22.06 14.72 -25.25
CA ARG A 403 -21.15 15.00 -24.14
C ARG A 403 -19.99 14.00 -24.19
N SER A 404 -18.77 14.52 -24.28
CA SER A 404 -17.53 13.74 -24.24
C SER A 404 -17.44 12.89 -22.96
N HIS A 405 -16.95 11.66 -23.11
CA HIS A 405 -16.87 10.64 -22.06
C HIS A 405 -15.49 10.59 -21.38
N TYR A 406 -14.59 11.54 -21.66
CA TYR A 406 -13.28 11.57 -21.02
C TYR A 406 -13.42 12.01 -19.55
N VAL A 407 -13.01 11.14 -18.63
CA VAL A 407 -12.93 11.42 -17.20
C VAL A 407 -11.44 11.49 -16.83
N PRO A 408 -10.93 12.63 -16.33
CA PRO A 408 -9.58 12.72 -15.80
C PRO A 408 -9.31 11.62 -14.78
N PHE A 409 -8.09 11.08 -14.73
CA PHE A 409 -7.80 9.97 -13.82
C PHE A 409 -8.09 10.28 -12.35
N ALA A 410 -7.93 11.54 -11.91
CA ALA A 410 -8.26 11.99 -10.57
C ALA A 410 -9.77 11.95 -10.22
N ASP A 411 -10.64 11.86 -11.24
CA ASP A 411 -12.10 11.82 -11.10
C ASP A 411 -12.66 10.40 -11.30
N VAL A 412 -11.79 9.39 -11.52
CA VAL A 412 -12.18 7.98 -11.59
C VAL A 412 -12.17 7.40 -10.18
N ASP A 413 -13.34 7.28 -9.57
CA ASP A 413 -13.51 6.71 -8.24
C ASP A 413 -13.00 5.25 -8.20
N GLU A 414 -12.04 4.96 -7.32
CA GLU A 414 -11.43 3.64 -7.14
C GLU A 414 -12.31 2.70 -6.31
N THR A 415 -13.41 3.22 -5.75
CA THR A 415 -14.36 2.45 -4.95
C THR A 415 -15.33 1.65 -5.83
N PRO A 416 -15.56 0.35 -5.57
CA PRO A 416 -16.49 -0.46 -6.33
C PRO A 416 -17.95 -0.08 -6.01
N GLU A 417 -18.57 0.73 -6.87
CA GLU A 417 -20.03 0.76 -7.00
C GLU A 417 -20.48 -0.42 -7.86
N GLY A 418 -21.01 -1.48 -7.24
CA GLY A 418 -21.64 -2.57 -7.99
C GLY A 418 -21.90 -3.83 -7.16
N SER A 419 -23.18 -4.21 -7.10
CA SER A 419 -23.68 -5.44 -6.48
C SER A 419 -23.01 -6.69 -7.04
N VAL A 420 -22.46 -7.51 -6.14
CA VAL A 420 -21.84 -8.79 -6.44
C VAL A 420 -22.92 -9.87 -6.52
N SER A 421 -23.60 -9.98 -7.66
CA SER A 421 -24.25 -11.24 -8.04
C SER A 421 -24.45 -11.30 -9.55
N GLU A 422 -24.12 -12.47 -10.10
CA GLU A 422 -24.57 -13.02 -11.40
C GLU A 422 -23.71 -12.93 -12.66
N TRP A 423 -22.41 -13.26 -12.72
CA TRP A 423 -21.83 -13.59 -14.06
C TRP A 423 -20.70 -14.63 -13.99
N GLU A 424 -21.02 -15.90 -14.25
CA GLU A 424 -20.07 -17.01 -14.38
C GLU A 424 -19.99 -17.62 -15.81
N ASP A 425 -20.67 -17.09 -16.84
CA ASP A 425 -20.83 -17.79 -18.13
C ASP A 425 -20.39 -17.06 -19.43
N VAL A 426 -19.35 -16.21 -19.45
CA VAL A 426 -18.92 -15.55 -20.72
C VAL A 426 -17.41 -15.60 -21.01
N LEU A 427 -16.71 -16.69 -20.67
CA LEU A 427 -15.28 -16.85 -21.02
C LEU A 427 -14.93 -18.16 -21.74
N VAL A 428 -15.81 -18.66 -22.62
CA VAL A 428 -15.51 -19.88 -23.41
C VAL A 428 -15.62 -19.73 -24.94
N GLU A 429 -16.15 -18.65 -25.54
CA GLU A 429 -16.40 -18.63 -27.00
C GLU A 429 -15.69 -17.56 -27.86
N THR A 430 -14.63 -16.89 -27.39
CA THR A 430 -13.89 -15.93 -28.25
C THR A 430 -12.39 -16.19 -28.39
N MET A 431 -11.98 -17.46 -28.35
CA MET A 431 -10.65 -17.88 -28.81
C MET A 431 -10.73 -19.07 -29.77
N GLY A 432 -11.37 -18.85 -30.92
CA GLY A 432 -11.49 -19.85 -31.97
C GLY A 432 -11.50 -19.22 -33.36
N SER A 433 -10.37 -18.67 -33.80
CA SER A 433 -10.11 -18.52 -35.25
C SER A 433 -8.61 -18.37 -35.50
N GLU A 434 -8.11 -19.28 -36.33
CA GLU A 434 -6.72 -19.54 -36.72
C GLU A 434 -6.00 -18.33 -37.32
N ILE A 435 -4.72 -18.15 -36.99
CA ILE A 435 -3.80 -17.23 -37.66
C ILE A 435 -2.77 -18.08 -38.43
N PRO A 436 -2.62 -17.96 -39.77
CA PRO A 436 -1.66 -18.76 -40.52
C PRO A 436 -0.21 -18.22 -40.46
N ASP A 437 0.68 -19.19 -40.30
CA ASP A 437 2.09 -19.32 -40.74
C ASP A 437 3.21 -18.45 -40.12
N GLN A 438 3.99 -19.09 -39.22
CA GLN A 438 5.15 -18.56 -38.50
C GLN A 438 6.49 -19.11 -39.02
N ALA A 439 6.66 -19.19 -40.34
CA ALA A 439 7.94 -19.61 -40.95
C ALA A 439 8.85 -18.43 -41.36
N GLU A 440 8.30 -17.27 -41.73
CA GLU A 440 9.09 -16.22 -42.39
C GLU A 440 9.77 -15.21 -41.42
N ASN A 441 9.26 -15.10 -40.19
CA ASN A 441 9.71 -14.07 -39.24
C ASN A 441 10.95 -14.47 -38.41
N ARG A 442 11.33 -15.76 -38.43
CA ARG A 442 12.55 -16.26 -37.75
C ARG A 442 13.83 -15.97 -38.55
N SER A 443 13.71 -15.89 -39.87
CA SER A 443 14.84 -15.71 -40.79
C SER A 443 15.32 -14.26 -40.85
N ARG A 444 14.43 -13.29 -40.58
CA ARG A 444 14.79 -11.85 -40.53
C ARG A 444 15.42 -11.44 -39.21
N ARG A 445 15.00 -12.05 -38.09
CA ARG A 445 15.56 -11.79 -36.76
C ARG A 445 17.03 -12.22 -36.62
N ARG A 446 17.40 -13.36 -37.21
CA ARG A 446 18.80 -13.84 -37.19
C ARG A 446 19.78 -12.99 -38.01
N ARG A 447 19.29 -12.19 -38.97
CA ARG A 447 20.14 -11.37 -39.85
C ARG A 447 20.47 -10.00 -39.27
N ALA A 448 19.73 -9.53 -38.26
CA ALA A 448 19.95 -8.25 -37.59
C ALA A 448 20.82 -8.37 -36.32
N GLU A 449 21.07 -9.58 -35.81
CA GLU A 449 21.96 -9.85 -34.66
C GLU A 449 23.44 -9.99 -35.06
N GLN A 450 23.78 -9.69 -36.32
CA GLN A 450 25.08 -9.97 -36.90
C GLN A 450 25.74 -8.73 -37.51
N GLU A 451 25.64 -7.58 -36.84
CA GLU A 451 26.55 -6.45 -37.05
C GLU A 451 27.09 -5.98 -35.70
N SER A 452 28.36 -6.31 -35.47
CA SER A 452 29.10 -6.04 -34.24
C SER A 452 29.65 -4.62 -34.26
N ALA A 453 29.55 -3.91 -33.13
CA ALA A 453 30.37 -2.74 -32.80
C ALA A 453 30.71 -2.77 -31.29
N PRO A 454 31.83 -2.17 -30.87
CA PRO A 454 32.81 -2.84 -30.02
C PRO A 454 32.45 -2.89 -28.53
N ALA A 455 33.03 -3.87 -27.86
CA ALA A 455 32.93 -4.07 -26.42
C ALA A 455 33.61 -2.92 -25.67
N VAL A 456 32.82 -2.06 -25.04
CA VAL A 456 33.28 -1.19 -23.96
C VAL A 456 33.46 -2.09 -22.73
N THR A 457 34.68 -2.15 -22.21
CA THR A 457 35.00 -2.96 -21.04
C THR A 457 34.57 -2.26 -19.76
N TRP A 458 34.22 -3.03 -18.72
CA TRP A 458 33.73 -2.52 -17.43
C TRP A 458 34.70 -1.55 -16.73
N GLU A 459 35.96 -1.48 -17.17
CA GLU A 459 36.98 -0.55 -16.69
C GLU A 459 36.83 0.88 -17.28
N ASP A 460 36.26 1.02 -18.49
CA ASP A 460 36.04 2.32 -19.14
C ASP A 460 34.82 3.05 -18.55
N VAL A 461 33.78 2.30 -18.18
CA VAL A 461 32.54 2.81 -17.56
C VAL A 461 32.79 3.31 -16.13
N ILE A 462 33.76 2.72 -15.43
CA ILE A 462 34.14 3.14 -14.08
C ILE A 462 35.03 4.40 -14.13
N ALA A 463 35.87 4.56 -15.16
CA ALA A 463 36.72 5.74 -15.31
C ALA A 463 35.93 7.02 -15.63
N GLU A 464 34.84 6.93 -16.40
CA GLU A 464 34.04 8.10 -16.81
C GLU A 464 33.02 8.54 -15.73
N ALA A 465 32.56 7.62 -14.87
CA ALA A 465 31.69 7.93 -13.73
C ALA A 465 32.44 8.44 -12.48
N MET A 466 33.76 8.30 -12.44
CA MET A 466 34.64 8.74 -11.34
C MET A 466 35.15 10.18 -11.50
N ALA A 467 34.83 10.86 -12.59
CA ALA A 467 35.23 12.25 -12.85
C ALA A 467 34.16 13.25 -12.37
N VAL A 468 33.91 13.28 -11.05
CA VAL A 468 33.28 14.43 -10.38
C VAL A 468 34.32 14.96 -9.40
N PRO A 469 34.59 16.28 -9.35
CA PRO A 469 35.66 16.80 -8.53
C PRO A 469 35.42 16.46 -7.06
N SER A 470 36.37 15.74 -6.47
CA SER A 470 36.53 15.61 -5.03
C SER A 470 36.70 17.01 -4.45
N LEU A 471 35.65 17.53 -3.82
CA LEU A 471 35.76 18.68 -2.94
C LEU A 471 36.32 18.19 -1.61
N ALA A 472 37.58 18.57 -1.39
CA ALA A 472 38.40 18.23 -0.25
C ALA A 472 37.67 18.45 1.08
N VAL A 473 37.80 17.45 1.94
CA VAL A 473 37.59 17.58 3.38
C VAL A 473 38.65 18.55 3.92
N ALA A 474 38.21 19.75 4.31
CA ALA A 474 38.98 20.63 5.18
C ALA A 474 38.29 20.67 6.55
N ALA A 475 38.97 20.14 7.56
CA ALA A 475 38.74 20.45 8.97
C ALA A 475 39.99 21.21 9.49
N PRO A 476 39.97 21.85 10.67
CA PRO A 476 38.89 22.51 11.39
C PRO A 476 39.16 24.02 11.53
N SER A 477 38.16 24.84 11.87
CA SER A 477 38.40 26.21 12.35
C SER A 477 37.91 26.33 13.79
N THR A 478 38.85 26.76 14.63
CA THR A 478 38.78 26.99 16.08
C THR A 478 37.63 27.88 16.56
N PRO A 479 37.27 27.81 17.85
CA PRO A 479 36.13 28.52 18.41
C PRO A 479 36.43 30.02 18.52
N VAL A 480 35.47 30.85 18.12
CA VAL A 480 35.48 32.28 18.37
C VAL A 480 34.51 32.55 19.52
N GLU A 481 35.05 32.80 20.71
CA GLU A 481 34.32 33.49 21.77
C GLU A 481 34.25 34.98 21.43
N VAL A 482 33.05 35.51 21.23
CA VAL A 482 32.77 36.94 21.41
C VAL A 482 31.45 37.07 22.17
N ALA A 483 31.56 37.61 23.38
CA ALA A 483 30.42 37.98 24.21
C ALA A 483 29.68 39.19 23.59
N GLY A 484 28.37 39.05 23.39
CA GLY A 484 27.46 40.13 22.98
C GLY A 484 26.42 39.63 21.98
N THR A 485 25.14 39.79 22.32
CA THR A 485 23.95 39.43 21.54
C THR A 485 24.09 39.63 20.03
N GLN A 486 24.53 38.61 19.29
CA GLN A 486 24.36 38.49 17.85
C GLN A 486 23.05 37.76 17.59
N LEU A 487 22.09 38.42 16.96
CA LEU A 487 21.04 37.70 16.25
C LEU A 487 21.74 36.75 15.27
N ASP A 488 21.45 35.46 15.37
CA ASP A 488 21.99 34.47 14.44
C ASP A 488 21.48 34.80 13.03
N GLU A 489 22.33 35.45 12.21
CA GLU A 489 21.99 35.88 10.85
C GLU A 489 21.48 34.70 10.03
N ARG A 490 22.00 33.48 10.26
CA ARG A 490 21.52 32.25 9.64
C ARG A 490 20.09 31.91 10.06
N ALA A 491 19.76 32.02 11.35
CA ALA A 491 18.40 31.80 11.82
C ALA A 491 17.42 32.81 11.22
N LEU A 492 17.80 34.09 11.14
CA LEU A 492 16.99 35.13 10.49
C LEU A 492 16.76 34.87 9.00
N LEU A 493 17.80 34.44 8.27
CA LEU A 493 17.69 34.09 6.86
C LEU A 493 16.79 32.88 6.67
N LEU A 494 16.89 31.86 7.53
CA LEU A 494 16.00 30.70 7.49
C LEU A 494 14.55 31.08 7.78
N ASP A 495 14.30 31.93 8.77
CA ASP A 495 12.94 32.38 9.13
C ASP A 495 12.31 33.25 8.03
N SER A 496 13.12 33.98 7.27
CA SER A 496 12.63 34.70 6.09
C SER A 496 12.07 33.78 5.00
N LEU A 497 12.49 32.51 4.94
CA LEU A 497 11.98 31.51 3.99
C LEU A 497 10.52 31.11 4.26
N ASP A 498 9.99 31.43 5.44
CA ASP A 498 8.59 31.17 5.81
C ASP A 498 7.64 32.31 5.40
N ALA A 499 8.17 33.38 4.80
CA ALA A 499 7.39 34.48 4.24
C ALA A 499 6.56 34.01 3.03
N ALA A 500 5.37 34.59 2.88
CA ALA A 500 4.48 34.30 1.75
C ALA A 500 4.96 34.90 0.42
N ASP A 501 5.67 36.04 0.50
CA ASP A 501 6.10 36.80 -0.66
C ASP A 501 7.47 36.34 -1.19
N PRO A 502 7.57 35.87 -2.46
CA PRO A 502 8.83 35.50 -3.08
C PRO A 502 9.91 36.59 -3.07
N GLU A 503 9.54 37.86 -3.07
CA GLU A 503 10.52 38.95 -3.01
C GLU A 503 11.23 39.03 -1.65
N VAL A 504 10.64 38.46 -0.60
CA VAL A 504 11.22 38.46 0.75
C VAL A 504 12.28 37.37 0.91
N TRP A 505 12.04 36.16 0.38
CA TRP A 505 12.97 35.04 0.55
C TRP A 505 14.00 34.88 -0.57
N LYS A 506 13.83 35.53 -1.73
CA LYS A 506 14.84 35.53 -2.82
C LYS A 506 16.24 35.99 -2.36
N PRO A 507 16.41 37.13 -1.68
CA PRO A 507 17.73 37.57 -1.19
C PRO A 507 18.33 36.61 -0.15
N ALA A 508 17.47 35.95 0.63
CA ALA A 508 17.92 34.96 1.61
C ALA A 508 18.47 33.71 0.94
N ILE A 509 17.85 33.25 -0.15
CA ILE A 509 18.34 32.12 -0.94
C ILE A 509 19.74 32.41 -1.51
N GLU A 510 19.97 33.59 -2.05
CA GLU A 510 21.29 33.97 -2.60
C GLU A 510 22.41 33.84 -1.55
N LYS A 511 22.09 34.14 -0.28
CA LYS A 511 23.01 34.00 0.85
C LYS A 511 23.12 32.57 1.38
N LEU A 512 22.06 31.77 1.30
CA LEU A 512 22.00 30.41 1.87
C LEU A 512 22.52 29.33 0.92
N VAL A 513 22.39 29.50 -0.40
CA VAL A 513 22.87 28.51 -1.40
C VAL A 513 24.37 28.19 -1.24
N PRO A 514 25.28 29.17 -1.03
CA PRO A 514 26.70 28.90 -0.84
C PRO A 514 27.03 28.02 0.39
N LEU A 515 26.14 27.96 1.39
CA LEU A 515 26.35 27.14 2.59
C LEU A 515 26.19 25.63 2.30
N GLY A 516 25.52 25.27 1.20
CA GLY A 516 25.43 23.90 0.70
C GLY A 516 24.97 22.90 1.78
N ALA A 517 25.79 21.85 1.98
CA ALA A 517 25.47 20.74 2.88
C ALA A 517 25.32 21.15 4.36
N ALA A 518 25.89 22.28 4.76
CA ALA A 518 25.77 22.79 6.12
C ALA A 518 24.33 23.17 6.50
N MET A 519 23.40 23.19 5.53
CA MET A 519 21.98 23.51 5.71
C MET A 519 21.04 22.32 5.55
N ASP A 520 21.57 21.13 5.34
CA ASP A 520 20.77 19.97 5.00
C ASP A 520 19.81 19.56 6.14
N ALA A 521 20.27 19.64 7.39
CA ALA A 521 19.44 19.28 8.55
C ALA A 521 18.25 20.24 8.72
N GLU A 522 18.47 21.55 8.61
CA GLU A 522 17.42 22.55 8.73
C GLU A 522 16.43 22.51 7.56
N ILE A 523 16.93 22.28 6.34
CA ILE A 523 16.09 22.11 5.15
C ILE A 523 15.18 20.89 5.32
N VAL A 524 15.72 19.75 5.75
CA VAL A 524 14.94 18.53 5.98
C VAL A 524 13.91 18.74 7.08
N GLN A 525 14.21 19.47 8.15
CA GLN A 525 13.24 19.76 9.20
C GLN A 525 12.09 20.65 8.70
N ARG A 526 12.41 21.67 7.90
CA ARG A 526 11.42 22.63 7.40
C ARG A 526 10.70 22.18 6.14
N PHE A 527 11.12 21.09 5.48
CA PHE A 527 10.55 20.63 4.21
C PHE A 527 9.05 20.28 4.29
N PRO A 528 8.21 20.72 3.32
CA PRO A 528 8.53 21.48 2.10
C PRO A 528 8.51 23.00 2.28
N GLY A 529 8.52 23.52 3.51
CA GLY A 529 8.36 24.92 3.86
C GLY A 529 6.90 25.28 4.13
N ARG A 530 6.66 26.53 4.50
CA ARG A 530 5.31 27.04 4.70
C ARG A 530 4.57 27.14 3.37
N LEU A 531 3.52 26.33 3.21
CA LEU A 531 2.68 26.28 2.02
C LEU A 531 1.51 27.25 2.14
N HIS A 532 1.21 27.96 1.05
CA HIS A 532 0.08 28.92 0.97
C HIS A 532 -1.10 28.38 0.15
N LEU A 533 -0.98 27.13 -0.32
CA LEU A 533 -2.00 26.42 -1.08
C LEU A 533 -1.99 24.95 -0.67
N ASP A 534 -3.16 24.32 -0.70
CA ASP A 534 -3.27 22.88 -0.53
C ASP A 534 -2.98 22.19 -1.88
N PRO A 535 -1.90 21.41 -2.00
CA PRO A 535 -1.58 20.70 -3.23
C PRO A 535 -2.55 19.57 -3.53
N PHE A 536 -3.53 19.25 -2.68
CA PHE A 536 -4.53 18.20 -2.91
C PHE A 536 -5.94 18.72 -3.18
N ALA A 537 -6.20 20.01 -3.03
CA ALA A 537 -7.50 20.58 -3.32
C ALA A 537 -7.89 20.41 -4.80
N THR A 538 -9.19 20.22 -5.04
CA THR A 538 -9.80 20.04 -6.36
C THR A 538 -9.60 21.29 -7.22
N GLN A 539 -9.27 21.09 -8.50
CA GLN A 539 -9.06 22.18 -9.48
C GLN A 539 -7.96 23.19 -9.13
N VAL A 540 -6.99 22.84 -8.28
CA VAL A 540 -5.82 23.69 -7.99
C VAL A 540 -4.77 23.59 -9.10
N SER A 541 -4.44 24.73 -9.71
CA SER A 541 -3.25 24.88 -10.54
C SER A 541 -2.05 25.17 -9.65
N LEU A 542 -1.09 24.24 -9.61
CA LEU A 542 0.14 24.43 -8.84
C LEU A 542 1.05 25.46 -9.53
N PRO A 543 1.65 26.40 -8.78
CA PRO A 543 2.72 27.24 -9.30
C PRO A 543 3.96 26.37 -9.56
N ALA A 544 4.95 26.91 -10.28
CA ALA A 544 6.23 26.23 -10.46
C ALA A 544 6.82 25.80 -9.11
N PHE A 545 7.54 24.68 -9.08
CA PHE A 545 8.08 24.11 -7.85
C PHE A 545 8.83 25.15 -6.99
N ALA A 546 9.66 25.97 -7.62
CA ALA A 546 10.43 27.03 -6.97
C ALA A 546 9.60 28.18 -6.38
N LEU A 547 8.28 28.23 -6.59
CA LEU A 547 7.39 29.28 -6.09
C LEU A 547 6.42 28.75 -5.02
N CYS A 548 6.52 27.48 -4.66
CA CYS A 548 5.61 26.86 -3.69
C CYS A 548 5.92 27.29 -2.24
N SER A 549 7.20 27.49 -1.90
CA SER A 549 7.67 28.03 -0.63
C SER A 549 9.14 28.51 -0.75
N GLY A 550 9.68 29.17 0.26
CA GLY A 550 11.11 29.51 0.31
C GLY A 550 12.03 28.27 0.38
N ILE A 551 11.58 27.17 1.00
CA ILE A 551 12.34 25.92 1.06
C ILE A 551 12.38 25.22 -0.31
N THR A 552 11.26 25.17 -1.04
CA THR A 552 11.27 24.56 -2.39
C THR A 552 12.13 25.38 -3.36
N ALA A 553 12.13 26.70 -3.22
CA ALA A 553 12.99 27.56 -4.00
C ALA A 553 14.48 27.38 -3.70
N LEU A 554 14.86 27.25 -2.42
CA LEU A 554 16.24 26.96 -2.02
C LEU A 554 16.71 25.62 -2.59
N LEU A 555 15.88 24.58 -2.51
CA LEU A 555 16.17 23.27 -3.10
C LEU A 555 16.33 23.38 -4.63
N PHE A 556 15.44 24.12 -5.31
CA PHE A 556 15.52 24.32 -6.75
C PHE A 556 16.80 25.07 -7.16
N ALA A 557 17.19 26.10 -6.41
CA ALA A 557 18.42 26.85 -6.65
C ALA A 557 19.70 26.01 -6.46
N ARG A 558 19.66 25.01 -5.55
CA ARG A 558 20.74 24.02 -5.37
C ARG A 558 20.77 22.96 -6.49
N GLY A 559 19.71 22.84 -7.27
CA GLY A 559 19.63 21.91 -8.40
C GLY A 559 19.83 20.44 -7.98
N PRO A 560 20.46 19.60 -8.83
CA PRO A 560 20.61 18.17 -8.57
C PRO A 560 21.34 17.81 -7.26
N ALA A 561 22.16 18.72 -6.73
CA ALA A 561 22.88 18.50 -5.47
C ALA A 561 21.94 18.37 -4.25
N ALA A 562 20.70 18.86 -4.36
CA ALA A 562 19.68 18.73 -3.32
C ALA A 562 18.91 17.40 -3.38
N ALA A 563 19.04 16.63 -4.46
CA ALA A 563 18.27 15.40 -4.67
C ALA A 563 18.42 14.36 -3.55
N PRO A 564 19.61 14.10 -2.96
CA PRO A 564 19.75 13.13 -1.87
C PRO A 564 18.88 13.41 -0.65
N LEU A 565 18.62 14.69 -0.33
CA LEU A 565 17.74 15.11 0.77
C LEU A 565 16.29 14.71 0.46
N VAL A 566 15.88 14.98 -0.77
CA VAL A 566 14.52 14.74 -1.26
C VAL A 566 14.22 13.24 -1.42
N LEU A 567 15.24 12.43 -1.73
CA LEU A 567 15.05 10.97 -1.83
C LEU A 567 14.58 10.34 -0.52
N GLN A 568 15.01 10.87 0.64
CA GLN A 568 14.53 10.40 1.95
C GLN A 568 13.05 10.74 2.14
N GLU A 569 12.62 11.91 1.65
CA GLU A 569 11.24 12.37 1.75
C GLU A 569 10.26 11.59 0.87
N LEU A 570 10.74 10.89 -0.16
CA LEU A 570 9.89 9.97 -0.93
C LEU A 570 9.30 8.87 -0.06
N GLU A 571 9.99 8.42 1.00
CA GLU A 571 9.56 7.35 1.89
C GLU A 571 8.88 7.86 3.18
N ASN A 572 8.63 9.17 3.27
CA ASN A 572 7.97 9.78 4.43
C ASN A 572 6.50 9.34 4.54
N ASN A 573 5.97 9.24 5.77
CA ASN A 573 4.56 8.92 6.00
C ASN A 573 3.62 10.08 5.60
N ASP A 574 4.11 11.31 5.63
CA ASP A 574 3.36 12.49 5.22
C ASP A 574 3.22 12.53 3.68
N ARG A 575 1.96 12.48 3.20
CA ARG A 575 1.63 12.56 1.77
C ARG A 575 2.07 13.86 1.13
N VAL A 576 2.07 14.98 1.86
CA VAL A 576 2.49 16.31 1.38
C VAL A 576 3.99 16.30 1.12
N ARG A 577 4.77 15.75 2.04
CA ARG A 577 6.23 15.61 1.88
C ARG A 577 6.57 14.73 0.68
N ARG A 578 5.92 13.57 0.55
CA ARG A 578 6.09 12.72 -0.64
C ARG A 578 5.71 13.46 -1.92
N PHE A 579 4.62 14.21 -1.92
CA PHE A 579 4.17 15.00 -3.08
C PHE A 579 5.25 15.99 -3.54
N PHE A 580 5.75 16.83 -2.64
CA PHE A 580 6.78 17.82 -2.99
C PHE A 580 8.13 17.18 -3.30
N ALA A 581 8.41 16.00 -2.76
CA ALA A 581 9.60 15.25 -3.13
C ALA A 581 9.54 14.74 -4.58
N ILE A 582 8.38 14.20 -4.98
CA ILE A 582 8.13 13.83 -6.38
C ILE A 582 8.14 15.09 -7.26
N TYR A 583 7.55 16.21 -6.80
CA TYR A 583 7.49 17.45 -7.58
C TYR A 583 8.87 18.09 -7.80
N PHE A 584 9.77 18.00 -6.82
CA PHE A 584 11.17 18.37 -7.00
C PHE A 584 11.81 17.54 -8.12
N LEU A 585 11.64 16.22 -8.09
CA LEU A 585 12.22 15.31 -9.10
C LEU A 585 11.58 15.46 -10.48
N TYR A 586 10.35 15.97 -10.55
CA TYR A 586 9.71 16.43 -11.78
C TYR A 586 10.43 17.65 -12.36
N ALA A 587 10.71 18.64 -11.52
CA ALA A 587 11.32 19.91 -11.91
C ALA A 587 12.84 19.79 -12.15
N VAL A 588 13.52 18.89 -11.43
CA VAL A 588 14.97 18.69 -11.43
C VAL A 588 15.26 17.21 -11.69
N PRO A 589 15.54 16.81 -12.95
CA PRO A 589 15.80 15.42 -13.30
C PRO A 589 17.02 14.86 -12.56
N TYR A 590 16.82 13.72 -11.90
CA TYR A 590 17.86 12.99 -11.17
C TYR A 590 17.77 11.48 -11.46
N PRO A 591 18.59 10.95 -12.39
CA PRO A 591 18.49 9.54 -12.85
C PRO A 591 18.51 8.47 -11.75
N PRO A 592 19.30 8.61 -10.65
CA PRO A 592 19.29 7.62 -9.57
C PRO A 592 17.95 7.50 -8.83
N ALA A 593 17.04 8.47 -8.97
CA ALA A 593 15.71 8.42 -8.35
C ALA A 593 14.75 7.42 -9.01
N LEU A 594 15.08 6.89 -10.19
CA LEU A 594 14.15 6.11 -11.03
C LEU A 594 13.44 4.99 -10.27
N GLU A 595 14.18 4.16 -9.54
CA GLU A 595 13.62 3.00 -8.82
C GLU A 595 12.80 3.44 -7.59
N LEU A 596 13.16 4.55 -6.94
CA LEU A 596 12.39 5.10 -5.81
C LEU A 596 11.10 5.78 -6.27
N LEU A 597 11.13 6.50 -7.38
CA LEU A 597 9.94 7.05 -8.05
C LEU A 597 8.99 5.94 -8.51
N ALA A 598 9.52 4.82 -9.03
CA ALA A 598 8.72 3.67 -9.43
C ALA A 598 7.88 3.10 -8.27
N ARG A 599 8.41 3.11 -7.04
CA ARG A 599 7.64 2.70 -5.84
C ARG A 599 6.46 3.64 -5.54
N ARG A 600 6.51 4.89 -5.99
CA ARG A 600 5.42 5.88 -5.82
C ARG A 600 4.31 5.72 -6.86
N LEU A 601 4.48 4.86 -7.88
CA LEU A 601 3.36 4.44 -8.73
C LEU A 601 2.25 3.72 -7.95
N TYR A 602 2.57 3.20 -6.76
CA TYR A 602 1.64 2.54 -5.84
C TYR A 602 1.44 3.35 -4.55
N ASP A 603 1.67 4.68 -4.57
CA ASP A 603 1.38 5.54 -3.43
C ASP A 603 -0.10 5.44 -3.03
N ALA A 604 -0.41 5.52 -1.73
CA ALA A 604 -1.78 5.50 -1.26
C ALA A 604 -2.58 6.73 -1.76
N GLU A 605 -1.90 7.87 -1.90
CA GLU A 605 -2.50 9.11 -2.39
C GLU A 605 -2.51 9.14 -3.94
N PRO A 606 -3.69 9.18 -4.59
CA PRO A 606 -3.80 9.14 -6.05
C PRO A 606 -3.01 10.24 -6.76
N ARG A 607 -3.03 11.46 -6.22
CA ARG A 607 -2.30 12.60 -6.82
C ARG A 607 -0.78 12.38 -6.81
N ASN A 608 -0.24 11.69 -5.80
CA ASN A 608 1.16 11.29 -5.76
C ASN A 608 1.47 10.24 -6.83
N ARG A 609 0.58 9.24 -7.03
CA ARG A 609 0.74 8.24 -8.10
C ARG A 609 0.81 8.89 -9.47
N TYR A 610 -0.11 9.82 -9.75
CA TYR A 610 -0.16 10.50 -11.05
C TYR A 610 1.06 11.38 -11.29
N LEU A 611 1.49 12.13 -10.27
CA LEU A 611 2.68 12.95 -10.39
C LEU A 611 3.93 12.08 -10.56
N ALA A 612 4.03 10.94 -9.86
CA ALA A 612 5.14 10.00 -10.02
C ALA A 612 5.17 9.41 -11.43
N ALA A 613 4.02 9.00 -11.97
CA ALA A 613 3.91 8.52 -13.33
C ALA A 613 4.32 9.59 -14.35
N ASP A 614 3.85 10.83 -14.19
CA ASP A 614 4.25 11.91 -15.10
C ASP A 614 5.75 12.23 -14.99
N THR A 615 6.30 12.22 -13.78
CA THR A 615 7.73 12.42 -13.51
C THR A 615 8.58 11.34 -14.15
N LEU A 616 8.18 10.07 -14.08
CA LEU A 616 8.90 8.95 -14.67
C LEU A 616 9.04 9.08 -16.20
N ARG A 617 8.13 9.77 -16.88
CA ARG A 617 8.21 10.01 -18.34
C ARG A 617 9.42 10.83 -18.75
N ASN A 618 9.97 11.66 -17.85
CA ASN A 618 11.23 12.38 -18.07
C ASN A 618 12.42 11.43 -18.20
N TYR A 619 12.29 10.21 -17.70
CA TYR A 619 13.32 9.17 -17.69
C TYR A 619 13.11 8.10 -18.77
N ARG A 620 12.25 8.35 -19.77
CA ARG A 620 11.91 7.40 -20.85
C ARG A 620 13.10 6.86 -21.66
N HIS A 621 14.22 7.57 -21.64
CA HIS A 621 15.47 7.19 -22.30
C HIS A 621 16.28 6.15 -21.50
N LEU A 622 16.02 5.98 -20.20
CA LEU A 622 16.75 5.05 -19.35
C LEU A 622 16.25 3.60 -19.51
N PRO A 623 17.12 2.59 -19.46
CA PRO A 623 16.74 1.19 -19.61
C PRO A 623 15.80 0.70 -18.48
N GLY A 624 15.92 1.26 -17.27
CA GLY A 624 15.02 0.94 -16.16
C GLY A 624 13.55 1.31 -16.42
N TYR A 625 13.29 2.36 -17.21
CA TYR A 625 11.93 2.79 -17.54
C TYR A 625 11.14 1.69 -18.26
N ARG A 626 11.78 1.00 -19.23
CA ARG A 626 11.14 -0.12 -19.95
C ARG A 626 10.84 -1.30 -19.04
N ARG A 627 11.70 -1.58 -18.05
CA ARG A 627 11.47 -2.63 -17.04
C ARG A 627 10.27 -2.30 -16.15
N ILE A 628 10.12 -1.04 -15.74
CA ILE A 628 8.98 -0.56 -14.96
C ILE A 628 7.67 -0.74 -15.74
N LEU A 629 7.63 -0.30 -17.01
CA LEU A 629 6.44 -0.49 -17.86
C LEU A 629 6.09 -1.97 -18.05
N GLN A 630 7.09 -2.82 -18.26
CA GLN A 630 6.86 -4.26 -18.38
C GLN A 630 6.25 -4.83 -17.09
N GLY A 631 6.78 -4.44 -15.92
CA GLY A 631 6.23 -4.85 -14.62
C GLY A 631 4.79 -4.41 -14.42
N LEU A 632 4.41 -3.19 -14.83
CA LEU A 632 3.02 -2.70 -14.77
C LEU A 632 2.09 -3.52 -15.67
N ARG A 633 2.51 -3.82 -16.91
CA ARG A 633 1.73 -4.69 -17.83
C ARG A 633 1.55 -6.08 -17.27
N ASP A 634 2.57 -6.64 -16.62
CA ASP A 634 2.47 -7.96 -16.00
C ASP A 634 1.56 -7.92 -14.77
N HIS A 635 1.55 -6.82 -14.01
CA HIS A 635 0.63 -6.62 -12.89
C HIS A 635 -0.84 -6.49 -13.35
N LEU A 636 -1.10 -5.87 -14.50
CA LEU A 636 -2.45 -5.77 -15.08
C LEU A 636 -3.10 -7.15 -15.33
N LYS A 637 -2.28 -8.17 -15.62
CA LYS A 637 -2.74 -9.55 -15.84
C LYS A 637 -3.19 -10.24 -14.56
N VAL A 638 -2.83 -9.71 -13.39
CA VAL A 638 -3.25 -10.24 -12.09
C VAL A 638 -4.69 -9.77 -11.81
N PRO A 639 -5.66 -10.67 -11.52
CA PRO A 639 -7.07 -10.33 -11.44
C PRO A 639 -7.47 -9.71 -10.08
N VAL A 640 -6.70 -8.74 -9.58
CA VAL A 640 -7.03 -7.97 -8.37
C VAL A 640 -7.62 -6.63 -8.79
N PHE A 641 -8.91 -6.41 -8.51
CA PHE A 641 -9.69 -5.31 -9.08
C PHE A 641 -9.10 -3.92 -8.82
N GLU A 642 -8.86 -3.58 -7.56
CA GLU A 642 -8.36 -2.26 -7.14
C GLU A 642 -6.97 -2.00 -7.74
N ALA A 643 -6.13 -3.03 -7.73
CA ALA A 643 -4.80 -2.98 -8.31
C ALA A 643 -4.84 -2.86 -9.85
N GLN A 644 -5.81 -3.48 -10.51
CA GLN A 644 -6.04 -3.35 -11.95
C GLN A 644 -6.47 -1.93 -12.31
N VAL A 645 -7.41 -1.33 -11.58
CA VAL A 645 -7.83 0.06 -11.81
C VAL A 645 -6.64 1.01 -11.68
N ALA A 646 -5.91 0.96 -10.57
CA ALA A 646 -4.74 1.80 -10.35
C ALA A 646 -3.65 1.59 -11.43
N THR A 647 -3.42 0.34 -11.84
CA THR A 647 -2.42 0.00 -12.87
C THR A 647 -2.82 0.51 -14.25
N VAL A 648 -4.10 0.39 -14.63
CA VAL A 648 -4.62 0.94 -15.89
C VAL A 648 -4.45 2.46 -15.93
N GLN A 649 -4.79 3.14 -14.83
CA GLN A 649 -4.63 4.59 -14.73
C GLN A 649 -3.15 5.00 -14.85
N VAL A 650 -2.25 4.28 -14.17
CA VAL A 650 -0.80 4.54 -14.25
C VAL A 650 -0.26 4.28 -15.66
N LEU A 651 -0.64 3.18 -16.32
CA LEU A 651 -0.24 2.90 -17.71
C LEU A 651 -0.73 3.99 -18.68
N GLY A 652 -1.97 4.46 -18.49
CA GLY A 652 -2.52 5.61 -19.20
C GLY A 652 -1.70 6.88 -18.97
N GLN A 653 -1.37 7.17 -17.71
CA GLN A 653 -0.57 8.34 -17.36
C GLN A 653 0.86 8.27 -17.92
N MET A 654 1.48 7.09 -17.92
CA MET A 654 2.80 6.81 -18.48
C MET A 654 2.84 6.80 -20.02
N ARG A 655 1.67 6.86 -20.68
CA ARG A 655 1.51 6.84 -22.15
C ARG A 655 2.07 5.58 -22.80
N ASP A 656 1.91 4.41 -22.17
CA ASP A 656 2.51 3.16 -22.64
C ASP A 656 1.76 2.55 -23.85
N PRO A 657 2.31 2.59 -25.08
CA PRO A 657 1.61 2.08 -26.25
C PRO A 657 1.43 0.56 -26.23
N SER A 658 2.36 -0.16 -25.58
CA SER A 658 2.29 -1.62 -25.52
C SER A 658 1.18 -2.14 -24.61
N ALA A 659 0.59 -1.29 -23.77
CA ALA A 659 -0.57 -1.64 -22.96
C ALA A 659 -1.87 -1.68 -23.77
N VAL A 660 -1.95 -0.98 -24.92
CA VAL A 660 -3.19 -0.82 -25.71
C VAL A 660 -3.91 -2.14 -25.96
N PRO A 661 -3.27 -3.22 -26.47
CA PRO A 661 -3.96 -4.49 -26.69
C PRO A 661 -4.59 -5.09 -25.43
N SER A 662 -3.98 -4.89 -24.26
CA SER A 662 -4.51 -5.38 -22.98
C SER A 662 -5.60 -4.49 -22.39
N LEU A 663 -5.68 -3.22 -22.79
CA LEU A 663 -6.68 -2.26 -22.35
C LEU A 663 -7.98 -2.34 -23.17
N ILE A 664 -7.88 -2.65 -24.46
CA ILE A 664 -9.02 -2.80 -25.38
C ILE A 664 -10.15 -3.67 -24.81
N PRO A 665 -9.92 -4.91 -24.34
CA PRO A 665 -11.00 -5.74 -23.81
C PRO A 665 -11.60 -5.19 -22.51
N LEU A 666 -10.89 -4.33 -21.78
CA LEU A 666 -11.33 -3.80 -20.49
C LEU A 666 -12.37 -2.68 -20.61
N VAL A 667 -12.52 -2.05 -21.77
CA VAL A 667 -13.50 -0.95 -21.99
C VAL A 667 -14.97 -1.39 -21.85
N VAL A 668 -15.22 -2.69 -22.02
CA VAL A 668 -16.53 -3.33 -21.84
C VAL A 668 -16.63 -4.11 -20.52
N SER A 669 -15.67 -3.92 -19.60
CA SER A 669 -15.68 -4.59 -18.30
C SER A 669 -17.00 -4.33 -17.55
N PRO A 670 -17.59 -5.36 -16.92
CA PRO A 670 -18.79 -5.18 -16.10
C PRO A 670 -18.52 -4.30 -14.88
N ARG A 671 -17.26 -4.20 -14.44
CA ARG A 671 -16.85 -3.31 -13.36
C ARG A 671 -16.64 -1.90 -13.91
N GLN A 672 -17.59 -1.00 -13.64
CA GLN A 672 -17.64 0.32 -14.24
C GLN A 672 -16.38 1.17 -14.01
N ALA A 673 -15.75 1.11 -12.83
CA ALA A 673 -14.52 1.85 -12.57
C ALA A 673 -13.36 1.38 -13.46
N LEU A 674 -13.23 0.07 -13.69
CA LEU A 674 -12.21 -0.49 -14.58
C LEU A 674 -12.47 -0.14 -16.05
N ALA A 675 -13.73 -0.21 -16.50
CA ALA A 675 -14.12 0.20 -17.84
C ALA A 675 -13.84 1.69 -18.09
N ARG A 676 -14.19 2.56 -17.13
CA ARG A 676 -13.89 4.01 -17.19
C ARG A 676 -12.38 4.27 -17.23
N ALA A 677 -11.61 3.60 -16.37
CA ALA A 677 -10.16 3.74 -16.34
C ALA A 677 -9.53 3.31 -17.68
N ALA A 678 -9.98 2.19 -18.26
CA ALA A 678 -9.49 1.69 -19.54
C ALA A 678 -9.81 2.63 -20.71
N LEU A 679 -11.03 3.18 -20.74
CA LEU A 679 -11.41 4.20 -21.72
C LEU A 679 -10.53 5.45 -21.62
N SER A 680 -10.37 6.00 -20.41
CA SER A 680 -9.49 7.16 -20.21
C SER A 680 -8.05 6.86 -20.58
N ALA A 681 -7.53 5.68 -20.23
CA ALA A 681 -6.18 5.24 -20.60
C ALA A 681 -6.01 5.12 -22.12
N LEU A 682 -6.92 4.46 -22.83
CA LEU A 682 -6.88 4.36 -24.28
C LEU A 682 -7.01 5.73 -24.95
N THR A 683 -7.91 6.58 -24.47
CA THR A 683 -8.07 7.92 -25.05
C THR A 683 -6.79 8.73 -24.97
N VAL A 684 -6.12 8.64 -23.84
CA VAL A 684 -4.90 9.39 -23.58
C VAL A 684 -3.67 8.76 -24.24
N ILE A 685 -3.56 7.43 -24.26
CA ILE A 685 -2.49 6.72 -24.96
C ILE A 685 -2.65 6.85 -26.47
N CYS A 686 -3.85 6.76 -27.04
CA CYS A 686 -4.04 6.80 -28.49
C CYS A 686 -4.28 8.22 -29.03
N ALA A 687 -4.58 9.19 -28.16
CA ALA A 687 -5.04 10.53 -28.53
C ALA A 687 -6.28 10.49 -29.44
N GLN A 688 -7.21 9.55 -29.16
CA GLN A 688 -8.43 9.29 -29.93
C GLN A 688 -9.58 8.92 -29.00
N SER A 689 -10.84 9.00 -29.46
CA SER A 689 -11.99 8.49 -28.70
C SER A 689 -12.89 7.63 -29.58
N MET A 690 -13.08 6.37 -29.17
CA MET A 690 -13.95 5.40 -29.86
C MET A 690 -15.01 4.81 -28.92
N GLY A 691 -15.14 5.37 -27.72
CA GLY A 691 -16.05 4.85 -26.70
C GLY A 691 -15.76 3.38 -26.36
N LYS A 692 -16.83 2.64 -26.05
CA LYS A 692 -16.77 1.22 -25.64
C LYS A 692 -16.66 0.23 -26.81
N ASP A 693 -16.44 0.70 -28.02
CA ASP A 693 -16.38 -0.14 -29.22
C ASP A 693 -15.02 -0.85 -29.34
N VAL A 694 -14.99 -2.10 -28.88
CA VAL A 694 -13.79 -2.96 -28.87
C VAL A 694 -13.24 -3.18 -30.29
N THR A 695 -14.13 -3.36 -31.27
CA THR A 695 -13.76 -3.65 -32.66
C THR A 695 -13.07 -2.45 -33.30
N ARG A 696 -13.63 -1.26 -33.14
CA ARG A 696 -13.01 -0.02 -33.66
C ARG A 696 -11.65 0.25 -33.05
N TRP A 697 -11.50 0.02 -31.74
CA TRP A 697 -10.20 0.13 -31.08
C TRP A 697 -9.17 -0.88 -31.64
N ALA A 698 -9.58 -2.12 -31.90
CA ALA A 698 -8.71 -3.15 -32.46
C ALA A 698 -8.28 -2.83 -33.90
N GLU A 699 -9.20 -2.37 -34.75
CA GLU A 699 -8.92 -1.92 -36.11
C GLU A 699 -7.97 -0.73 -36.14
N TRP A 700 -8.20 0.26 -35.25
CA TRP A 700 -7.31 1.40 -35.11
C TRP A 700 -5.91 0.96 -34.70
N TRP A 701 -5.80 0.06 -33.70
CA TRP A 701 -4.52 -0.46 -33.26
C TRP A 701 -3.76 -1.16 -34.40
N GLN A 702 -4.41 -2.06 -35.14
CA GLN A 702 -3.80 -2.78 -36.27
C GLN A 702 -3.24 -1.83 -37.35
N SER A 703 -3.89 -0.68 -37.56
CA SER A 703 -3.49 0.30 -38.56
C SER A 703 -2.49 1.35 -38.06
N HIS A 704 -2.27 1.46 -36.74
CA HIS A 704 -1.47 2.54 -36.13
C HIS A 704 -0.28 2.06 -35.29
N PHE A 705 -0.24 0.80 -34.84
CA PHE A 705 0.77 0.30 -33.90
C PHE A 705 2.22 0.44 -34.39
N ASN A 706 2.45 0.45 -35.71
CA ASN A 706 3.77 0.58 -36.33
C ASN A 706 4.14 2.04 -36.68
N LYS A 707 3.22 2.98 -36.48
CA LYS A 707 3.47 4.41 -36.75
C LYS A 707 4.20 5.04 -35.56
N PRO A 708 5.05 6.05 -35.80
CA PRO A 708 5.71 6.78 -34.72
C PRO A 708 4.69 7.56 -33.87
N ARG A 709 5.03 7.80 -32.60
CA ARG A 709 4.14 8.45 -31.61
C ARG A 709 3.65 9.81 -32.08
N GLU A 710 4.51 10.57 -32.74
CA GLU A 710 4.26 11.89 -33.30
C GLU A 710 3.09 11.86 -34.29
N ALA A 711 2.96 10.79 -35.09
CA ALA A 711 1.86 10.64 -36.04
C ALA A 711 0.51 10.53 -35.31
N TRP A 712 0.46 9.79 -34.19
CA TRP A 712 -0.77 9.64 -33.40
C TRP A 712 -1.21 10.98 -32.80
N LEU A 713 -0.23 11.76 -32.31
CA LEU A 713 -0.49 13.06 -31.71
C LEU A 713 -0.93 14.10 -32.75
N LEU A 714 -0.34 14.10 -33.95
CA LEU A 714 -0.78 14.98 -35.05
C LEU A 714 -2.23 14.70 -35.47
N GLU A 715 -2.65 13.43 -35.46
CA GLU A 715 -4.04 13.05 -35.69
C GLU A 715 -4.94 13.50 -34.54
N GLY A 716 -4.51 13.30 -33.29
CA GLY A 716 -5.23 13.74 -32.10
C GLY A 716 -5.40 15.26 -32.00
N MET A 717 -4.43 16.04 -32.49
CA MET A 717 -4.54 17.51 -32.59
C MET A 717 -5.63 17.98 -33.56
N ARG A 718 -6.09 17.11 -34.47
CA ARG A 718 -7.21 17.37 -35.40
C ARG A 718 -8.53 16.77 -34.92
N HIS A 719 -8.56 16.19 -33.73
CA HIS A 719 -9.74 15.53 -33.19
C HIS A 719 -10.86 16.55 -32.89
N ILE A 720 -12.12 16.14 -33.01
CA ILE A 720 -13.28 17.01 -32.78
C ILE A 720 -13.39 17.47 -31.31
N ASP A 721 -12.96 16.62 -30.38
CA ASP A 721 -12.90 16.91 -28.95
C ASP A 721 -11.73 17.83 -28.59
N ALA A 722 -12.02 18.98 -27.99
CA ALA A 722 -11.04 19.97 -27.57
C ALA A 722 -10.04 19.46 -26.54
N GLU A 723 -10.46 18.55 -25.66
CA GLU A 723 -9.60 18.03 -24.61
C GLU A 723 -8.55 17.07 -25.17
N ILE A 724 -8.94 16.23 -26.14
CA ILE A 724 -8.02 15.35 -26.87
C ILE A 724 -7.00 16.19 -27.66
N ARG A 725 -7.45 17.26 -28.33
CA ARG A 725 -6.53 18.20 -29.00
C ARG A 725 -5.52 18.78 -28.03
N ARG A 726 -5.96 19.22 -26.84
CA ARG A 726 -5.11 19.80 -25.79
C ARG A 726 -4.08 18.80 -25.27
N ILE A 727 -4.49 17.57 -24.99
CA ILE A 727 -3.60 16.48 -24.54
C ILE A 727 -2.56 16.19 -25.62
N ALA A 728 -2.99 16.05 -26.88
CA ALA A 728 -2.12 15.74 -28.00
C ALA A 728 -1.09 16.85 -28.27
N ALA A 729 -1.54 18.12 -28.28
CA ALA A 729 -0.67 19.28 -28.46
C ALA A 729 0.38 19.41 -27.36
N ARG A 730 -0.01 19.24 -26.09
CA ARG A 730 0.91 19.29 -24.95
C ARG A 730 1.96 18.19 -25.02
N GLU A 731 1.55 16.96 -25.32
CA GLU A 731 2.49 15.84 -25.44
C GLU A 731 3.42 16.00 -26.64
N PHE A 732 2.92 16.49 -27.78
CA PHE A 732 3.73 16.74 -28.97
C PHE A 732 4.83 17.77 -28.70
N GLN A 733 4.48 18.86 -28.00
CA GLN A 733 5.45 19.88 -27.59
C GLN A 733 6.54 19.31 -26.66
N LEU A 734 6.17 18.41 -25.74
CA LEU A 734 7.13 17.73 -24.84
C LEU A 734 8.04 16.72 -25.56
N LEU A 735 7.60 16.15 -26.67
CA LEU A 735 8.40 15.21 -27.47
C LEU A 735 9.33 15.93 -28.45
N THR A 736 8.85 16.99 -29.08
CA THR A 736 9.53 17.64 -30.22
C THR A 736 10.20 18.97 -29.87
N GLY A 737 9.82 19.59 -28.73
CA GLY A 737 10.23 20.94 -28.36
C GLY A 737 9.56 22.05 -29.20
N GLN A 738 8.70 21.70 -30.17
CA GLN A 738 8.04 22.67 -31.05
C GLN A 738 6.63 23.01 -30.53
N PRO A 739 6.23 24.30 -30.55
CA PRO A 739 4.87 24.68 -30.22
C PRO A 739 3.90 24.19 -31.31
N ALA A 740 2.73 23.71 -30.88
CA ALA A 740 1.66 23.21 -31.76
C ALA A 740 1.11 24.27 -32.74
N ALA A 741 1.35 25.55 -32.48
CA ALA A 741 0.81 26.70 -33.22
C ALA A 741 1.21 26.76 -34.72
N GLY A 742 2.20 25.97 -35.17
CA GLY A 742 2.63 25.93 -36.57
C GLY A 742 1.84 24.98 -37.48
N LEU A 743 0.94 24.15 -36.93
CA LEU A 743 0.26 23.07 -37.67
C LEU A 743 -1.26 23.19 -37.58
N GLY A 744 -1.78 24.34 -38.01
CA GLY A 744 -3.18 24.55 -38.40
C GLY A 744 -4.19 24.41 -37.26
N GLU A 745 -4.43 25.49 -36.51
CA GLU A 745 -5.72 25.66 -35.85
C GLU A 745 -6.80 25.74 -36.94
N PRO A 746 -7.87 24.92 -36.90
CA PRO A 746 -9.08 25.28 -37.61
C PRO A 746 -9.64 26.51 -36.92
N SER A 747 -9.69 27.62 -37.64
CA SER A 747 -10.36 28.85 -37.22
C SER A 747 -11.72 28.50 -36.65
N GLU A 748 -12.00 28.97 -35.42
CA GLU A 748 -13.35 28.92 -34.88
C GLU A 748 -14.33 29.51 -35.90
N PRO A 749 -15.49 28.86 -36.17
CA PRO A 749 -16.48 29.47 -37.03
C PRO A 749 -16.96 30.74 -36.33
N SER A 750 -16.60 31.87 -36.93
CA SER A 750 -17.03 33.20 -36.54
C SER A 750 -18.55 33.19 -36.30
N ARG A 751 -18.96 33.34 -35.04
CA ARG A 751 -20.33 33.74 -34.68
C ARG A 751 -20.51 35.21 -35.05
N ALA A 752 -20.60 35.48 -36.35
CA ALA A 752 -21.09 36.74 -36.87
C ALA A 752 -21.52 36.58 -38.33
N GLN A 753 -22.84 36.52 -38.52
CA GLN A 753 -23.66 37.16 -39.56
C GLN A 753 -24.68 36.21 -40.21
N ALA A 754 -25.94 36.66 -40.13
CA ALA A 754 -27.19 36.19 -40.72
C ALA A 754 -27.86 34.96 -40.06
#